data_AF-W7I6V2-F1
#
_entry.id   AF-W7I6V2-F1
#
_cell.length_a   1.000
_cell.length_b   1.000
_cell.length_c   1.000
_cell.angle_alpha   90.00
_cell.angle_beta   90.00
_cell.angle_gamma   90.00
#
_symmetry.space_group_name_H-M   'P 1'
#
loop_
_entity.id
_entity.type
_entity.pdbx_description
1 polymer ?
#
loop_
_entity_poly.entity_id
_entity_poly.type
_entity_poly.pdbx_seq_one_letter_code
_entity_poly.pdbx_strand_id
1 'polypeptide(L)'
;MAASPDAIRRAVWEGSISVRVLLDPSECRVFDKADAYYFQASRVAYLPFYLPRIYKFFEDFLIDRAVATAENAWFEADNAPLRWHWPIGLLYDFYTALDPTKTPTPPSPTNHDRPSSPPVAPDAEPGVPQVPWTITLRFASYPHDLLTTLTPTSTHDSFINTIKEADFARNGTAKAVMSLSPTDSRQLFASLQEHDFDGFWSVSDKMLNHSGSSIRNVPLRIYNPETGQVIQGSIPIRQAGTFRGGDPQTLGGALNSLAPMLFPSKRSVILARPVMHGIVLPMAAPLVDLMREAMYPDGFLHITLAMIRGDRIGDDLAPFDGDDGDDDIPAMSTSAYKAQYGDYYPQELEDLLAESQEAYKNTPERPDYASCPPEKTVPDGWPTQLPPSPMIWDAETFPTDGSHVLQLSDDDIAEVELALAHVEDLVLPPSSIDKTVFPLPRLGPRLDAACRSVYFGLGLVFVRGVPSHKYTADQNVLILLGISSYFGETRGRQRDDGARLIHIFHAATRGFPENLSPIFNNHAQVFHSDIATDVLCMYCIAAATTGGSNSYASIPRIYNHLATHNPEVIRTLAAPDWPFDTYGYTPPFHTRPLLFYTPPGHEGPKHAGSQTGRISTSLSPRQLAGSKVHPRPTEIPALTPPQLAALAELESLARKYCITETLSSGDLVFVNNLAVLHNRTAYADDATLPARSHRHLIRLFLRDEQLAWPTPRELLLDWGRVFGGFDGDDELWVADHERDFFEQQRGLITVTAGGEGGDGAD
;
A
#
# COMPACT_ATOMS: atom_id res chain seq x y z
N MET A 1 14.89 26.67 27.58
CA MET A 1 14.31 28.01 27.37
C MET A 1 13.58 27.97 26.05
N ALA A 2 12.28 28.24 26.00
CA ALA A 2 11.55 28.28 24.73
C ALA A 2 12.03 29.51 23.94
N ALA A 3 12.47 29.30 22.70
CA ALA A 3 12.83 30.39 21.80
C ALA A 3 11.58 31.23 21.49
N SER A 4 11.72 32.55 21.32
CA SER A 4 10.59 33.37 20.86
C SER A 4 10.22 32.98 19.42
N PRO A 5 8.95 33.14 18.98
CA PRO A 5 8.55 32.87 17.59
C PRO A 5 9.41 33.60 16.54
N ASP A 6 9.92 34.80 16.90
CA ASP A 6 10.85 35.57 16.07
C ASP A 6 12.22 34.88 15.89
N ALA A 7 12.69 34.15 16.90
CA ALA A 7 13.96 33.43 16.83
C ALA A 7 13.91 32.23 15.88
N ILE A 8 12.77 31.52 15.81
CA ILE A 8 12.58 30.40 14.86
C ILE A 8 12.52 30.94 13.42
N ARG A 9 11.75 32.02 13.19
CA ARG A 9 11.69 32.69 11.88
C ARG A 9 13.07 33.15 11.41
N ARG A 10 13.88 33.76 12.29
CA ARG A 10 15.26 34.16 11.97
C ARG A 10 16.15 32.96 11.66
N ALA A 11 16.07 31.88 12.46
CA ALA A 11 16.85 30.67 12.20
C ALA A 11 16.52 30.02 10.84
N VAL A 12 15.24 29.98 10.47
CA VAL A 12 14.81 29.51 9.14
C VAL A 12 15.34 30.43 8.03
N TRP A 13 15.25 31.74 8.20
CA TRP A 13 15.72 32.73 7.23
C TRP A 13 17.24 32.67 7.02
N GLU A 14 18.00 32.55 8.11
CA GLU A 14 19.47 32.52 8.12
C GLU A 14 20.04 31.16 7.70
N GLY A 15 19.21 30.11 7.62
CA GLY A 15 19.63 28.78 7.20
C GLY A 15 20.30 28.81 5.82
N SER A 16 21.49 28.21 5.71
CA SER A 16 22.27 28.17 4.47
C SER A 16 22.80 26.78 4.14
N ILE A 17 23.14 26.58 2.86
CA ILE A 17 23.76 25.38 2.31
C ILE A 17 25.04 25.81 1.60
N SER A 18 26.13 25.09 1.85
CA SER A 18 27.39 25.29 1.11
C SER A 18 27.25 24.62 -0.25
N VAL A 19 27.33 25.39 -1.33
CA VAL A 19 27.13 24.89 -2.71
C VAL A 19 28.42 25.01 -3.50
N ARG A 20 28.75 23.95 -4.23
CA ARG A 20 29.81 23.86 -5.24
C ARG A 20 29.16 23.74 -6.61
N VAL A 21 29.37 24.73 -7.46
CA VAL A 21 28.89 24.71 -8.85
C VAL A 21 30.03 24.30 -9.76
N LEU A 22 29.80 23.28 -10.58
CA LEU A 22 30.67 22.86 -11.66
C LEU A 22 30.09 23.33 -12.99
N LEU A 23 30.94 23.68 -13.95
CA LEU A 23 30.52 23.87 -15.34
C LEU A 23 30.63 22.52 -16.05
N ASP A 24 29.59 22.13 -16.78
CA ASP A 24 29.63 20.89 -17.53
C ASP A 24 30.77 20.90 -18.58
N PRO A 25 31.53 19.80 -18.75
CA PRO A 25 32.64 19.76 -19.71
C PRO A 25 32.23 20.06 -21.16
N SER A 26 30.98 19.76 -21.55
CA SER A 26 30.48 20.07 -22.90
C SER A 26 30.25 21.56 -23.14
N GLU A 27 30.14 22.36 -22.07
CA GLU A 27 29.98 23.81 -22.12
C GLU A 27 31.33 24.54 -22.03
N CYS A 28 32.39 23.82 -21.69
CA CYS A 28 33.67 24.38 -21.27
C CYS A 28 34.75 24.25 -22.36
N ARG A 29 35.32 25.39 -22.79
CA ARG A 29 36.39 25.45 -23.81
C ARG A 29 37.70 24.82 -23.38
N VAL A 30 37.87 24.59 -22.07
CA VAL A 30 39.01 23.89 -21.46
C VAL A 30 38.60 22.55 -20.85
N PHE A 31 37.45 22.01 -21.25
CA PHE A 31 36.90 20.72 -20.83
C PHE A 31 36.73 20.64 -19.30
N ASP A 32 37.52 19.85 -18.60
CA ASP A 32 37.42 19.56 -17.17
C ASP A 32 38.21 20.53 -16.26
N LYS A 33 38.83 21.57 -16.85
CA LYS A 33 39.75 22.48 -16.13
C LYS A 33 39.12 23.79 -15.64
N ALA A 34 37.80 23.95 -15.74
CA ALA A 34 37.16 25.11 -15.14
C ALA A 34 37.16 25.00 -13.61
N ASP A 35 37.57 26.07 -12.93
CA ASP A 35 37.52 26.12 -11.47
C ASP A 35 36.06 26.00 -10.99
N ALA A 36 35.84 25.36 -9.84
CA ALA A 36 34.51 25.30 -9.25
C ALA A 36 34.12 26.62 -8.55
N TYR A 37 32.86 27.04 -8.69
CA TYR A 37 32.35 28.22 -8.00
C TYR A 37 31.69 27.81 -6.67
N TYR A 38 32.20 28.34 -5.56
CA TYR A 38 31.67 28.05 -4.22
C TYR A 38 30.91 29.24 -3.66
N PHE A 39 29.73 29.00 -3.08
CA PHE A 39 28.99 30.03 -2.36
C PHE A 39 28.11 29.44 -1.24
N GLN A 40 27.70 30.31 -0.32
CA GLN A 40 26.66 29.99 0.65
C GLN A 40 25.31 30.39 0.08
N ALA A 41 24.46 29.39 -0.17
CA ALA A 41 23.11 29.59 -0.65
C ALA A 41 22.14 29.65 0.54
N SER A 42 21.26 30.65 0.58
CA SER A 42 20.17 30.67 1.57
C SER A 42 19.15 29.59 1.24
N ARG A 43 18.72 28.81 2.24
CA ARG A 43 17.71 27.73 2.08
C ARG A 43 16.39 28.25 1.53
N VAL A 44 16.03 29.48 1.90
CA VAL A 44 14.75 30.09 1.50
C VAL A 44 14.81 30.82 0.16
N ALA A 45 15.99 30.96 -0.43
CA ALA A 45 16.21 31.60 -1.72
C ALA A 45 15.98 30.62 -2.90
N TYR A 46 16.04 31.15 -4.13
CA TYR A 46 15.92 30.38 -5.37
C TYR A 46 17.23 30.45 -6.16
N LEU A 47 17.58 29.37 -6.89
CA LEU A 47 18.81 29.29 -7.69
C LEU A 47 19.01 30.47 -8.66
N PRO A 48 17.97 30.97 -9.36
CA PRO A 48 18.10 32.11 -10.27
C PRO A 48 18.65 33.40 -9.63
N PHE A 49 18.52 33.59 -8.31
CA PHE A 49 19.08 34.77 -7.63
C PHE A 49 20.61 34.81 -7.67
N TYR A 50 21.24 33.64 -7.72
CA TYR A 50 22.70 33.51 -7.74
C TYR A 50 23.26 33.38 -9.15
N LEU A 51 22.42 33.02 -10.13
CA LEU A 51 22.79 32.76 -11.51
C LEU A 51 23.62 33.90 -12.15
N PRO A 52 23.31 35.21 -11.99
CA PRO A 52 24.14 36.27 -12.58
C PRO A 52 25.59 36.26 -12.10
N ARG A 53 25.83 35.91 -10.82
CA ARG A 53 27.19 35.82 -10.25
C ARG A 53 27.91 34.57 -10.72
N ILE A 54 27.20 33.44 -10.76
CA ILE A 54 27.72 32.15 -11.23
C ILE A 54 28.08 32.24 -12.71
N TYR A 55 27.18 32.78 -13.54
CA TYR A 55 27.39 32.99 -14.97
C TYR A 55 28.62 33.85 -15.24
N LYS A 56 28.73 35.00 -14.56
CA LYS A 56 29.87 35.91 -14.70
C LYS A 56 31.21 35.23 -14.37
N PHE A 57 31.22 34.31 -13.41
CA PHE A 57 32.42 33.55 -13.07
C PHE A 57 32.80 32.56 -14.19
N PHE A 58 31.83 31.89 -14.79
CA PHE A 58 32.07 30.91 -15.85
C PHE A 58 32.21 31.52 -17.26
N GLU A 59 31.90 32.80 -17.45
CA GLU A 59 31.83 33.46 -18.76
C GLU A 59 33.08 33.26 -19.65
N ASP A 60 34.26 33.24 -19.03
CA ASP A 60 35.54 33.06 -19.72
C ASP A 60 35.89 31.59 -20.02
N PHE A 61 35.13 30.65 -19.47
CA PHE A 61 35.26 29.22 -19.73
C PHE A 61 34.30 28.72 -20.81
N LEU A 62 33.22 29.45 -21.13
CA LEU A 62 32.18 28.99 -22.06
C LEU A 62 32.67 28.86 -23.51
N ILE A 63 32.23 27.81 -24.21
CA ILE A 63 32.52 27.58 -25.64
C ILE A 63 31.75 28.56 -26.53
N ASP A 64 30.42 28.61 -26.36
CA ASP A 64 29.54 29.45 -27.16
C ASP A 64 28.72 30.42 -26.28
N ARG A 65 29.14 31.68 -26.28
CA ARG A 65 28.46 32.76 -25.53
C ARG A 65 27.11 33.17 -26.14
N ALA A 66 26.79 32.77 -27.37
CA ALA A 66 25.49 33.04 -27.97
C ALA A 66 24.42 32.08 -27.45
N VAL A 67 24.79 30.83 -27.12
CA VAL A 67 23.90 29.81 -26.55
C VAL A 67 23.83 29.91 -25.03
N ALA A 68 24.95 30.23 -24.38
CA ALA A 68 25.03 30.35 -22.93
C ALA A 68 24.41 31.65 -22.42
N THR A 69 23.09 31.76 -22.49
CA THR A 69 22.30 32.88 -21.96
C THR A 69 21.70 32.52 -20.62
N ALA A 70 21.25 33.52 -19.85
CA ALA A 70 20.54 33.28 -18.61
C ALA A 70 19.24 32.47 -18.81
N GLU A 71 18.57 32.62 -19.96
CA GLU A 71 17.32 31.93 -20.29
C GLU A 71 17.52 30.45 -20.58
N ASN A 72 18.70 30.09 -21.08
CA ASN A 72 19.10 28.72 -21.37
C ASN A 72 19.82 28.04 -20.20
N ALA A 73 20.14 28.78 -19.14
CA ALA A 73 20.85 28.23 -18.00
C ALA A 73 19.95 27.30 -17.18
N TRP A 74 20.45 26.10 -16.90
CA TRP A 74 19.80 25.17 -15.98
C TRP A 74 20.82 24.43 -15.12
N PHE A 75 20.36 23.91 -13.99
CA PHE A 75 21.20 23.20 -13.03
C PHE A 75 20.79 21.75 -12.93
N GLU A 76 21.76 20.88 -12.67
CA GLU A 76 21.59 19.45 -12.51
C GLU A 76 22.23 18.99 -11.20
N ALA A 77 21.61 18.03 -10.52
CA ALA A 77 22.24 17.25 -9.45
C ALA A 77 21.94 15.77 -9.69
N ASP A 78 22.94 14.90 -9.56
CA ASP A 78 22.81 13.45 -9.75
C ASP A 78 22.05 13.06 -11.03
N ASN A 79 22.42 13.70 -12.16
CA ASN A 79 21.80 13.55 -13.49
C ASN A 79 20.32 13.95 -13.60
N ALA A 80 19.78 14.67 -12.61
CA ALA A 80 18.41 15.15 -12.62
C ALA A 80 18.34 16.69 -12.71
N PRO A 81 17.53 17.26 -13.64
CA PRO A 81 17.33 18.71 -13.72
C PRO A 81 16.69 19.27 -12.45
N LEU A 82 17.29 20.32 -11.90
CA LEU A 82 16.81 21.00 -10.70
C LEU A 82 15.70 21.99 -11.03
N ARG A 83 14.55 21.81 -10.38
CA ARG A 83 13.38 22.70 -10.51
C ARG A 83 13.66 24.07 -9.90
N TRP A 84 14.10 25.03 -10.72
CA TRP A 84 14.53 26.36 -10.26
C TRP A 84 13.47 27.14 -9.47
N HIS A 85 12.19 26.82 -9.64
CA HIS A 85 11.06 27.43 -8.95
C HIS A 85 10.81 26.83 -7.55
N TRP A 86 11.60 25.83 -7.13
CA TRP A 86 11.60 25.32 -5.75
C TRP A 86 12.66 26.04 -4.91
N PRO A 87 12.38 26.32 -3.63
CA PRO A 87 13.40 26.86 -2.73
C PRO A 87 14.63 25.96 -2.65
N ILE A 88 15.82 26.55 -2.52
CA ILE A 88 17.10 25.81 -2.50
C ILE A 88 17.14 24.78 -1.37
N GLY A 89 16.58 25.11 -0.20
CA GLY A 89 16.48 24.19 0.93
C GLY A 89 15.62 22.96 0.62
N LEU A 90 14.52 23.15 -0.10
CA LEU A 90 13.66 22.05 -0.55
C LEU A 90 14.41 21.19 -1.59
N LEU A 91 15.06 21.81 -2.58
CA LEU A 91 15.85 21.09 -3.58
C LEU A 91 16.92 20.23 -2.88
N TYR A 92 17.67 20.81 -1.95
CA TYR A 92 18.69 20.08 -1.22
C TYR A 92 18.10 18.91 -0.41
N ASP A 93 17.07 19.16 0.39
CA ASP A 93 16.47 18.11 1.22
C ASP A 93 15.86 16.99 0.33
N PHE A 94 15.27 17.34 -0.82
CA PHE A 94 14.68 16.40 -1.79
C PHE A 94 15.73 15.54 -2.51
N TYR A 95 16.68 16.16 -3.20
CA TYR A 95 17.64 15.42 -4.04
C TYR A 95 18.67 14.65 -3.20
N THR A 96 18.96 15.09 -1.98
CA THR A 96 19.89 14.35 -1.10
C THR A 96 19.19 13.25 -0.30
N ALA A 97 17.86 13.36 -0.08
CA ALA A 97 17.05 12.46 0.74
C ALA A 97 17.67 12.10 2.10
N LEU A 98 18.50 13.00 2.66
CA LEU A 98 19.30 12.73 3.84
C LEU A 98 18.39 12.54 5.06
N ASP A 99 18.66 11.51 5.85
CA ASP A 99 18.10 11.38 7.19
C ASP A 99 18.97 12.17 8.17
N PRO A 100 18.50 13.33 8.70
CA PRO A 100 19.31 14.17 9.59
C PRO A 100 19.64 13.51 10.93
N THR A 101 19.04 12.36 11.24
CA THR A 101 19.31 11.60 12.47
C THR A 101 20.47 10.61 12.34
N LYS A 102 20.93 10.31 11.11
CA LYS A 102 22.12 9.48 10.87
C LYS A 102 23.37 10.36 10.90
N THR A 103 24.30 10.10 11.83
CA THR A 103 25.61 10.79 11.84
C THR A 103 26.52 10.27 10.73
N PRO A 104 27.21 11.13 9.96
CA PRO A 104 28.19 10.69 8.99
C PRO A 104 29.39 10.05 9.71
N THR A 105 29.66 8.78 9.43
CA THR A 105 30.91 8.12 9.82
C THR A 105 32.07 8.68 8.99
N PRO A 106 33.16 9.18 9.61
CA PRO A 106 34.32 9.60 8.84
C PRO A 106 34.98 8.38 8.17
N PRO A 107 35.48 8.50 6.93
CA PRO A 107 36.14 7.40 6.24
C PRO A 107 37.37 6.95 7.04
N SER A 108 37.47 5.64 7.28
CA SER A 108 38.66 5.05 7.91
C SER A 108 39.88 5.20 6.98
N PRO A 109 41.07 5.57 7.49
CA PRO A 109 42.25 5.71 6.66
C PRO A 109 42.73 4.32 6.23
N THR A 110 42.56 3.98 4.96
CA THR A 110 43.13 2.75 4.37
C THR A 110 44.53 3.01 3.84
N ASN A 111 45.43 2.06 4.12
CA ASN A 111 46.84 2.07 3.78
C ASN A 111 47.09 1.96 2.27
N HIS A 112 47.02 3.05 1.50
CA HIS A 112 47.59 3.11 0.15
C HIS A 112 48.18 4.49 -0.20
N ASP A 113 49.10 4.98 0.62
CA ASP A 113 50.09 5.97 0.17
C ASP A 113 51.13 5.28 -0.74
N ARG A 114 50.91 5.30 -2.06
CA ARG A 114 51.98 5.21 -3.06
C ARG A 114 51.86 6.34 -4.09
N PRO A 115 52.95 7.07 -4.38
CA PRO A 115 52.89 8.33 -5.14
C PRO A 115 53.06 8.08 -6.63
N SER A 116 51.97 7.85 -7.38
CA SER A 116 51.99 7.99 -8.84
C SER A 116 50.60 7.85 -9.46
N SER A 117 49.65 8.73 -9.12
CA SER A 117 48.44 9.00 -9.92
C SER A 117 47.83 10.34 -9.48
N PRO A 118 47.19 11.12 -10.38
CA PRO A 118 46.43 12.30 -9.99
C PRO A 118 45.27 11.90 -9.08
N PRO A 119 44.82 12.75 -8.13
CA PRO A 119 43.75 12.38 -7.22
C PRO A 119 42.43 12.29 -8.00
N VAL A 120 41.95 11.06 -8.19
CA VAL A 120 40.56 10.80 -8.57
C VAL A 120 39.69 11.14 -7.36
N ALA A 121 38.65 11.94 -7.54
CA ALA A 121 37.72 12.30 -6.47
C ALA A 121 37.13 11.01 -5.86
N PRO A 122 37.04 10.88 -4.53
CA PRO A 122 36.54 9.66 -3.91
C PRO A 122 35.08 9.44 -4.28
N ASP A 123 34.75 8.24 -4.73
CA ASP A 123 33.38 7.80 -4.99
C ASP A 123 32.52 8.03 -3.75
N ALA A 124 31.38 8.71 -3.93
CA ALA A 124 30.48 9.07 -2.85
C ALA A 124 29.78 7.83 -2.28
N GLU A 125 29.92 7.55 -0.99
CA GLU A 125 29.05 6.54 -0.35
C GLU A 125 27.58 7.03 -0.32
N PRO A 126 26.61 6.18 -0.70
CA PRO A 126 25.19 6.52 -0.63
C PRO A 126 24.76 6.85 0.81
N GLY A 127 24.25 8.06 1.04
CA GLY A 127 23.68 8.48 2.33
C GLY A 127 24.61 9.29 3.24
N VAL A 128 25.81 9.67 2.79
CA VAL A 128 26.67 10.63 3.50
C VAL A 128 26.46 12.04 2.94
N PRO A 129 26.22 13.09 3.75
CA PRO A 129 26.10 14.46 3.25
C PRO A 129 27.40 14.90 2.59
N GLN A 130 27.43 14.98 1.26
CA GLN A 130 28.53 15.65 0.56
C GLN A 130 28.38 17.15 0.77
N VAL A 131 29.19 17.69 1.68
CA VAL A 131 29.33 19.12 1.87
C VAL A 131 30.67 19.54 1.26
N PRO A 132 30.69 20.46 0.29
CA PRO A 132 29.56 21.23 -0.24
C PRO A 132 28.65 20.45 -1.21
N TRP A 133 27.36 20.78 -1.23
CA TRP A 133 26.38 20.24 -2.19
C TRP A 133 26.83 20.58 -3.60
N THR A 134 26.98 19.57 -4.45
CA THR A 134 27.50 19.76 -5.81
C THR A 134 26.38 19.81 -6.82
N ILE A 135 26.37 20.84 -7.64
CA ILE A 135 25.44 21.00 -8.75
C ILE A 135 26.23 21.36 -10.02
N THR A 136 25.73 20.92 -11.17
CA THR A 136 26.34 21.20 -12.47
C THR A 136 25.52 22.23 -13.21
N LEU A 137 26.18 23.24 -13.77
CA LEU A 137 25.59 24.27 -14.63
C LEU A 137 25.72 23.86 -16.09
N ARG A 138 24.60 23.92 -16.81
CA ARG A 138 24.48 23.65 -18.25
C ARG A 138 23.71 24.76 -18.96
N PHE A 139 23.87 24.86 -20.28
CA PHE A 139 23.18 25.84 -21.13
C PHE A 139 22.56 25.21 -22.38
N ALA A 140 23.26 24.27 -22.99
CA ALA A 140 22.74 23.46 -24.08
C ALA A 140 21.70 22.45 -23.57
N SER A 141 20.91 21.93 -24.50
CA SER A 141 19.93 20.85 -24.26
C SER A 141 19.00 21.14 -23.07
N TYR A 142 18.41 22.34 -23.04
CA TYR A 142 17.47 22.71 -21.99
C TYR A 142 16.33 21.70 -21.91
N PRO A 143 16.05 21.09 -20.74
CA PRO A 143 15.08 20.01 -20.61
C PRO A 143 13.66 20.58 -20.54
N HIS A 144 13.13 21.02 -21.69
CA HIS A 144 11.83 21.68 -21.79
C HIS A 144 10.65 20.83 -21.29
N ASP A 145 10.77 19.51 -21.34
CA ASP A 145 9.74 18.59 -20.85
C ASP A 145 9.70 18.50 -19.31
N LEU A 146 10.78 18.90 -18.63
CA LEU A 146 10.95 18.78 -17.18
C LEU A 146 11.03 20.14 -16.47
N LEU A 147 11.47 21.19 -17.15
CA LEU A 147 11.65 22.53 -16.60
C LEU A 147 10.89 23.59 -17.39
N THR A 148 10.21 24.48 -16.66
CA THR A 148 9.69 25.72 -17.23
C THR A 148 10.83 26.64 -17.64
N THR A 149 10.70 27.32 -18.78
CA THR A 149 11.74 28.23 -19.29
C THR A 149 11.97 29.41 -18.33
N LEU A 150 13.25 29.70 -18.05
CA LEU A 150 13.60 30.86 -17.25
C LEU A 150 13.50 32.14 -18.09
N THR A 151 12.73 33.12 -17.61
CA THR A 151 12.65 34.47 -18.17
C THR A 151 13.02 35.50 -17.10
N PRO A 152 13.31 36.77 -17.45
CA PRO A 152 13.66 37.79 -16.47
C PRO A 152 12.63 38.02 -15.35
N THR A 153 11.35 37.69 -15.59
CA THR A 153 10.27 37.81 -14.60
C THR A 153 9.81 36.47 -14.04
N SER A 154 10.20 35.34 -14.64
CA SER A 154 9.71 34.00 -14.31
C SER A 154 9.81 33.66 -12.81
N THR A 155 10.92 34.01 -12.15
CA THR A 155 11.12 33.76 -10.71
C THR A 155 10.19 34.60 -9.85
N HIS A 156 10.00 35.88 -10.21
CA HIS A 156 9.03 36.75 -9.53
C HIS A 156 7.59 36.24 -9.73
N ASP A 157 7.22 35.93 -10.97
CA ASP A 157 5.86 35.54 -11.31
C ASP A 157 5.50 34.18 -10.69
N SER A 158 6.44 33.22 -10.70
CA SER A 158 6.29 31.94 -10.01
C SER A 158 6.10 32.13 -8.50
N PHE A 159 6.96 32.93 -7.86
CA PHE A 159 6.87 33.22 -6.43
C PHE A 159 5.52 33.86 -6.06
N ILE A 160 5.09 34.89 -6.79
CA ILE A 160 3.80 35.56 -6.54
C ILE A 160 2.62 34.60 -6.77
N ASN A 161 2.70 33.72 -7.77
CA ASN A 161 1.66 32.73 -8.01
C ASN A 161 1.56 31.72 -6.88
N THR A 162 2.69 31.21 -6.37
CA THR A 162 2.70 30.29 -5.22
C THR A 162 2.18 30.98 -3.95
N ILE A 163 2.52 32.25 -3.72
CA ILE A 163 1.98 33.02 -2.60
C ILE A 163 0.46 33.17 -2.68
N LYS A 164 -0.09 33.44 -3.87
CA LYS A 164 -1.54 33.53 -4.09
C LYS A 164 -2.22 32.19 -3.85
N GLU A 165 -1.61 31.10 -4.31
CA GLU A 165 -2.09 29.74 -4.08
C GLU A 165 -2.11 29.42 -2.59
N ALA A 166 -1.04 29.74 -1.86
CA ALA A 166 -0.94 29.54 -0.43
C ALA A 166 -1.99 30.37 0.34
N ASP A 167 -2.24 31.62 -0.08
CA ASP A 167 -3.27 32.48 0.52
C ASP A 167 -4.68 31.94 0.28
N PHE A 168 -4.94 31.48 -0.94
CA PHE A 168 -6.19 30.80 -1.29
C PHE A 168 -6.38 29.53 -0.46
N ALA A 169 -5.36 28.69 -0.31
CA ALA A 169 -5.42 27.50 0.51
C ALA A 169 -5.72 27.83 1.99
N ARG A 170 -5.03 28.84 2.56
CA ARG A 170 -5.23 29.29 3.95
C ARG A 170 -6.62 29.83 4.23
N ASN A 171 -7.14 30.65 3.33
CA ASN A 171 -8.27 31.55 3.59
C ASN A 171 -9.50 31.31 2.70
N GLY A 172 -9.40 30.43 1.69
CA GLY A 172 -10.39 30.24 0.63
C GLY A 172 -10.45 31.38 -0.39
N THR A 173 -9.58 32.40 -0.26
CA THR A 173 -9.48 33.55 -1.17
C THR A 173 -8.03 34.04 -1.20
N ALA A 174 -7.57 34.59 -2.32
CA ALA A 174 -6.26 35.25 -2.41
C ALA A 174 -6.32 36.76 -2.06
N LYS A 175 -7.33 37.19 -1.30
CA LYS A 175 -7.64 38.62 -1.09
C LYS A 175 -6.52 39.34 -0.34
N ALA A 176 -5.84 38.69 0.61
CA ALA A 176 -4.80 39.34 1.40
C ALA A 176 -3.63 39.75 0.49
N VAL A 177 -3.18 38.84 -0.38
CA VAL A 177 -2.14 39.12 -1.38
C VAL A 177 -2.59 40.16 -2.40
N MET A 178 -3.81 40.01 -2.94
CA MET A 178 -4.35 40.94 -3.95
C MET A 178 -4.62 42.35 -3.40
N SER A 179 -4.74 42.49 -2.09
CA SER A 179 -4.95 43.77 -1.41
C SER A 179 -3.65 44.50 -1.03
N LEU A 180 -2.50 43.87 -1.24
CA LEU A 180 -1.21 44.50 -0.99
C LEU A 180 -1.03 45.73 -1.89
N SER A 181 -0.44 46.79 -1.33
CA SER A 181 -0.04 47.92 -2.16
C SER A 181 1.03 47.50 -3.18
N PRO A 182 1.14 48.18 -4.33
CA PRO A 182 2.24 47.93 -5.26
C PRO A 182 3.64 48.09 -4.64
N THR A 183 3.75 48.85 -3.55
CA THR A 183 4.99 48.99 -2.78
C THR A 183 5.24 47.76 -1.93
N ASP A 184 4.25 47.29 -1.18
CA ASP A 184 4.36 46.09 -0.35
C ASP A 184 4.66 44.84 -1.20
N SER A 185 3.97 44.68 -2.33
CA SER A 185 4.19 43.53 -3.24
C SER A 185 5.62 43.49 -3.79
N ARG A 186 6.17 44.64 -4.19
CA ARG A 186 7.57 44.75 -4.63
C ARG A 186 8.55 44.52 -3.49
N GLN A 187 8.27 45.06 -2.31
CA GLN A 187 9.11 44.88 -1.13
C GLN A 187 9.18 43.40 -0.72
N LEU A 188 8.08 42.65 -0.80
CA LEU A 188 8.04 41.24 -0.44
C LEU A 188 9.06 40.40 -1.25
N PHE A 189 9.07 40.56 -2.58
CA PHE A 189 10.02 39.86 -3.43
C PHE A 189 11.45 40.41 -3.32
N ALA A 190 11.60 41.74 -3.27
CA ALA A 190 12.91 42.39 -3.15
C ALA A 190 13.61 41.99 -1.84
N SER A 191 12.90 42.00 -0.71
CA SER A 191 13.44 41.58 0.57
C SER A 191 13.87 40.11 0.57
N LEU A 192 13.17 39.23 -0.17
CA LEU A 192 13.62 37.85 -0.34
C LEU A 192 14.91 37.76 -1.18
N GLN A 193 15.00 38.49 -2.29
CA GLN A 193 16.17 38.51 -3.16
C GLN A 193 17.41 39.14 -2.47
N GLU A 194 17.19 40.15 -1.62
CA GLU A 194 18.22 40.86 -0.87
C GLU A 194 18.54 40.22 0.49
N HIS A 195 17.81 39.15 0.86
CA HIS A 195 17.92 38.46 2.16
C HIS A 195 17.61 39.37 3.38
N ASP A 196 16.73 40.36 3.19
CA ASP A 196 16.24 41.28 4.22
C ASP A 196 15.06 40.69 5.02
N PHE A 197 15.37 40.17 6.21
CA PHE A 197 14.41 39.54 7.12
C PHE A 197 13.30 40.51 7.57
N ASP A 198 13.68 41.70 8.05
CA ASP A 198 12.74 42.63 8.67
C ASP A 198 11.80 43.21 7.61
N GLY A 199 12.31 43.52 6.42
CA GLY A 199 11.51 43.95 5.28
C GLY A 199 10.50 42.90 4.84
N PHE A 200 10.92 41.63 4.73
CA PHE A 200 10.04 40.53 4.33
C PHE A 200 8.89 40.33 5.34
N TRP A 201 9.23 40.16 6.62
CA TRP A 201 8.23 39.88 7.65
C TRP A 201 7.31 41.06 7.94
N SER A 202 7.76 42.31 7.72
CA SER A 202 6.90 43.49 7.81
C SER A 202 5.73 43.46 6.83
N VAL A 203 5.87 42.79 5.68
CA VAL A 203 4.81 42.59 4.68
C VAL A 203 4.09 41.26 4.91
N SER A 204 4.81 40.17 5.15
CA SER A 204 4.22 38.85 5.38
C SER A 204 3.27 38.81 6.58
N ASP A 205 3.58 39.53 7.67
CA ASP A 205 2.67 39.61 8.82
C ASP A 205 1.39 40.39 8.50
N LYS A 206 1.41 41.34 7.55
CA LYS A 206 0.17 42.00 7.07
C LYS A 206 -0.72 41.01 6.32
N MET A 207 -0.13 40.07 5.58
CA MET A 207 -0.86 39.02 4.87
C MET A 207 -1.44 37.98 5.83
N LEU A 208 -0.63 37.49 6.78
CA LEU A 208 -1.04 36.48 7.76
C LEU A 208 -2.10 36.98 8.75
N ASN A 209 -2.18 38.31 8.95
CA ASN A 209 -3.08 38.94 9.92
C ASN A 209 -4.06 39.93 9.27
N HIS A 210 -4.36 39.79 7.97
CA HIS A 210 -5.24 40.70 7.24
C HIS A 210 -6.63 40.84 7.91
N SER A 211 -7.11 42.09 8.04
CA SER A 211 -8.23 42.51 8.89
C SER A 211 -9.53 41.71 8.70
N GLY A 212 -9.73 40.69 9.55
CA GLY A 212 -10.97 39.90 9.65
C GLY A 212 -10.88 38.45 9.14
N SER A 213 -9.76 38.01 8.54
CA SER A 213 -9.56 36.60 8.18
C SER A 213 -8.88 35.83 9.30
N SER A 214 -9.59 34.87 9.90
CA SER A 214 -8.96 33.82 10.71
C SER A 214 -8.41 32.75 9.77
N ILE A 215 -7.13 32.39 9.91
CA ILE A 215 -6.51 31.27 9.20
C ILE A 215 -7.40 30.03 9.37
N ARG A 216 -7.85 29.44 8.26
CA ARG A 216 -8.77 28.29 8.27
C ARG A 216 -8.02 26.98 8.07
N ASN A 217 -7.09 27.00 7.12
CA ASN A 217 -6.30 25.84 6.75
C ASN A 217 -4.80 26.18 6.71
N VAL A 218 -3.97 25.14 6.71
CA VAL A 218 -2.53 25.20 6.52
C VAL A 218 -2.18 24.57 5.16
N PRO A 219 -1.53 25.33 4.25
CA PRO A 219 -1.04 24.81 2.98
C PRO A 219 0.24 23.99 3.19
N LEU A 220 0.21 22.74 2.73
CA LEU A 220 1.30 21.78 2.94
C LEU A 220 1.53 20.95 1.68
N ARG A 221 2.80 20.66 1.39
CA ARG A 221 3.24 19.74 0.33
C ARG A 221 4.18 18.69 0.90
N ILE A 222 3.96 17.41 0.55
CA ILE A 222 4.81 16.28 0.90
C ILE A 222 5.53 15.81 -0.37
N TYR A 223 6.85 15.71 -0.31
CA TYR A 223 7.70 15.32 -1.43
C TYR A 223 8.35 13.98 -1.14
N ASN A 224 8.14 13.00 -2.03
CA ASN A 224 8.78 11.68 -1.95
C ASN A 224 9.99 11.63 -2.90
N PRO A 225 11.24 11.62 -2.39
CA PRO A 225 12.43 11.52 -3.24
C PRO A 225 12.55 10.22 -4.03
N GLU A 226 12.01 9.10 -3.53
CA GLU A 226 12.13 7.79 -4.19
C GLU A 226 11.20 7.67 -5.40
N THR A 227 10.01 8.25 -5.33
CA THR A 227 9.00 8.17 -6.40
C THR A 227 8.86 9.44 -7.23
N GLY A 228 9.43 10.56 -6.77
CA GLY A 228 9.24 11.89 -7.36
C GLY A 228 7.84 12.50 -7.11
N GLN A 229 6.96 11.81 -6.37
CA GLN A 229 5.59 12.24 -6.13
C GLN A 229 5.52 13.45 -5.19
N VAL A 230 4.60 14.37 -5.48
CA VAL A 230 4.28 15.53 -4.64
C VAL A 230 2.80 15.49 -4.24
N ILE A 231 2.52 15.32 -2.94
CA ILE A 231 1.16 15.33 -2.39
C ILE A 231 0.90 16.71 -1.80
N GLN A 232 -0.11 17.41 -2.31
CA GLN A 232 -0.51 18.74 -1.83
C GLN A 232 -1.81 18.68 -1.03
N GLY A 233 -1.83 19.33 0.15
CA GLY A 233 -3.00 19.38 1.02
C GLY A 233 -3.29 20.78 1.57
N SER A 234 -4.58 21.08 1.75
CA SER A 234 -5.06 22.24 2.53
C SER A 234 -5.71 21.73 3.81
N ILE A 235 -4.99 21.81 4.93
CA ILE A 235 -5.35 21.08 6.15
C ILE A 235 -6.04 22.01 7.16
N PRO A 236 -7.27 21.72 7.61
CA PRO A 236 -7.94 22.52 8.63
C PRO A 236 -7.11 22.65 9.91
N ILE A 237 -7.11 23.85 10.51
CA ILE A 237 -6.36 24.12 11.76
C ILE A 237 -6.90 23.36 12.98
N ARG A 238 -8.09 22.76 12.86
CA ARG A 238 -8.73 21.91 13.87
C ARG A 238 -9.18 20.62 13.22
N GLN A 239 -9.13 19.52 13.95
CA GLN A 239 -9.59 18.23 13.46
C GLN A 239 -11.10 18.25 13.21
N ALA A 240 -11.53 17.69 12.07
CA ALA A 240 -12.94 17.50 11.76
C ALA A 240 -13.50 16.28 12.54
N GLY A 241 -14.75 16.38 13.02
CA GLY A 241 -15.46 15.25 13.64
C GLY A 241 -15.74 15.33 15.16
N THR A 242 -15.32 16.38 15.86
CA THR A 242 -15.61 16.55 17.30
C THR A 242 -16.77 17.54 17.55
N PHE A 243 -17.79 17.16 18.31
CA PHE A 243 -19.00 17.96 18.61
C PHE A 243 -18.77 19.32 19.31
N ARG A 244 -17.56 19.60 19.79
CA ARG A 244 -17.13 20.90 20.33
C ARG A 244 -15.79 21.24 19.70
N GLY A 245 -15.76 22.18 18.75
CA GLY A 245 -14.59 22.70 18.01
C GLY A 245 -13.24 22.09 18.41
N GLY A 246 -12.76 21.13 17.61
CA GLY A 246 -11.77 20.13 17.98
C GLY A 246 -10.39 20.61 18.40
N ASP A 247 -9.61 19.67 18.93
CA ASP A 247 -8.22 19.88 19.34
C ASP A 247 -7.38 20.51 18.20
N PRO A 248 -6.35 21.30 18.53
CA PRO A 248 -5.46 21.89 17.53
C PRO A 248 -4.87 20.79 16.64
N GLN A 249 -4.92 21.01 15.32
CA GLN A 249 -4.31 20.07 14.39
C GLN A 249 -2.80 20.00 14.62
N THR A 250 -2.25 18.79 14.68
CA THR A 250 -0.80 18.55 14.77
C THR A 250 -0.23 18.16 13.42
N LEU A 251 1.09 18.26 13.28
CA LEU A 251 1.79 17.76 12.09
C LEU A 251 1.50 16.28 11.83
N GLY A 252 1.58 15.44 12.86
CA GLY A 252 1.32 14.01 12.71
C GLY A 252 -0.13 13.68 12.33
N GLY A 253 -1.10 14.48 12.80
CA GLY A 253 -2.49 14.39 12.33
C GLY A 253 -2.65 14.75 10.86
N ALA A 254 -1.95 15.80 10.40
CA ALA A 254 -1.96 16.23 9.01
C ALA A 254 -1.29 15.22 8.06
N LEU A 255 -0.10 14.72 8.45
CA LEU A 255 0.66 13.74 7.67
C LEU A 255 -0.07 12.40 7.58
N ASN A 256 -0.66 11.93 8.67
CA ASN A 256 -1.50 10.72 8.66
C ASN A 256 -2.74 10.88 7.77
N SER A 257 -3.32 12.08 7.69
CA SER A 257 -4.47 12.33 6.81
C SER A 257 -4.10 12.40 5.33
N LEU A 258 -2.92 12.91 4.99
CA LEU A 258 -2.49 13.11 3.59
C LEU A 258 -1.75 11.91 3.01
N ALA A 259 -1.02 11.19 3.85
CA ALA A 259 -0.19 10.05 3.46
C ALA A 259 -0.24 8.98 4.56
N PRO A 260 -1.42 8.39 4.83
CA PRO A 260 -1.60 7.41 5.92
C PRO A 260 -0.68 6.20 5.78
N MET A 261 -0.36 5.80 4.55
CA MET A 261 0.56 4.70 4.27
C MET A 261 1.97 4.99 4.77
N LEU A 262 2.47 6.22 4.59
CA LEU A 262 3.81 6.64 5.01
C LEU A 262 3.86 7.04 6.50
N PHE A 263 2.74 7.56 7.01
CA PHE A 263 2.56 7.98 8.40
C PHE A 263 1.34 7.31 9.05
N PRO A 264 1.42 5.99 9.33
CA PRO A 264 0.28 5.24 9.90
C PRO A 264 -0.03 5.63 11.35
N SER A 265 0.89 6.34 12.03
CA SER A 265 0.69 6.88 13.37
C SER A 265 0.74 8.41 13.38
N LYS A 266 -0.20 9.02 14.09
CA LYS A 266 -0.23 10.48 14.35
C LYS A 266 0.84 10.93 15.35
N ARG A 267 1.49 10.00 16.05
CA ARG A 267 2.42 10.28 17.16
C ARG A 267 3.85 9.85 16.88
N SER A 268 4.03 8.80 16.09
CA SER A 268 5.34 8.17 15.86
C SER A 268 5.63 8.03 14.37
N VAL A 269 6.87 8.31 13.99
CA VAL A 269 7.39 8.03 12.64
C VAL A 269 7.74 6.55 12.55
N ILE A 270 7.24 5.86 11.51
CA ILE A 270 7.38 4.41 11.35
C ILE A 270 8.10 4.06 10.04
N LEU A 271 7.64 4.60 8.91
CA LEU A 271 8.20 4.30 7.58
C LEU A 271 9.03 5.44 7.00
N ALA A 272 8.65 6.69 7.30
CA ALA A 272 9.33 7.87 6.81
C ALA A 272 9.43 8.93 7.93
N ARG A 273 10.52 9.70 7.90
CA ARG A 273 10.69 10.90 8.74
C ARG A 273 10.30 12.14 7.92
N PRO A 274 9.47 13.05 8.46
CA PRO A 274 9.15 14.31 7.79
C PRO A 274 10.31 15.30 8.01
N VAL A 275 10.95 15.73 6.94
CA VAL A 275 12.10 16.65 6.95
C VAL A 275 11.70 17.98 6.33
N MET A 276 12.04 19.08 7.00
CA MET A 276 11.88 20.44 6.46
C MET A 276 13.00 21.32 7.00
N HIS A 277 13.58 22.18 6.16
CA HIS A 277 14.74 23.02 6.50
C HIS A 277 15.94 22.21 7.04
N GLY A 278 16.11 20.98 6.54
CA GLY A 278 17.18 20.07 6.93
C GLY A 278 17.04 19.46 8.33
N ILE A 279 15.87 19.55 8.97
CA ILE A 279 15.61 18.93 10.28
C ILE A 279 14.39 18.03 10.25
N VAL A 280 14.39 17.00 11.10
CA VAL A 280 13.21 16.15 11.31
C VAL A 280 12.18 16.89 12.15
N LEU A 281 10.96 16.97 11.65
CA LEU A 281 9.87 17.67 12.31
C LEU A 281 9.20 16.83 13.40
N PRO A 282 8.89 17.40 14.58
CA PRO A 282 8.15 16.69 15.63
C PRO A 282 6.69 16.43 15.23
N MET A 283 6.23 15.18 15.30
CA MET A 283 4.85 14.79 14.98
C MET A 283 3.79 15.50 15.86
N ALA A 284 4.16 15.88 17.09
CA ALA A 284 3.28 16.59 18.01
C ALA A 284 3.22 18.11 17.80
N ALA A 285 4.01 18.67 16.88
CA ALA A 285 4.05 20.11 16.64
C ALA A 285 2.67 20.64 16.21
N PRO A 286 2.13 21.69 16.85
CA PRO A 286 0.91 22.34 16.37
C PRO A 286 1.09 22.88 14.96
N LEU A 287 0.23 22.47 14.04
CA LEU A 287 0.41 22.72 12.60
C LEU A 287 0.34 24.22 12.26
N VAL A 288 -0.51 24.96 12.97
CA VAL A 288 -0.67 26.41 12.79
C VAL A 288 0.56 27.19 13.25
N ASP A 289 1.21 26.77 14.33
CA ASP A 289 2.42 27.40 14.85
C ASP A 289 3.59 27.10 13.93
N LEU A 290 3.72 25.85 13.48
CA LEU A 290 4.71 25.43 12.48
C LEU A 290 4.60 26.27 11.20
N MET A 291 3.38 26.53 10.70
CA MET A 291 3.18 27.41 9.55
C MET A 291 3.59 28.86 9.84
N ARG A 292 3.20 29.44 10.98
CA ARG A 292 3.49 30.84 11.32
C ARG A 292 4.97 31.12 11.54
N GLU A 293 5.73 30.10 11.94
CA GLU A 293 7.12 30.25 12.37
C GLU A 293 8.13 29.68 11.38
N ALA A 294 7.76 28.67 10.58
CA ALA A 294 8.71 27.92 9.75
C ALA A 294 8.28 27.66 8.30
N MET A 295 7.17 28.25 7.82
CA MET A 295 6.85 28.19 6.38
C MET A 295 7.96 28.79 5.52
N TYR A 296 8.10 28.28 4.30
CA TYR A 296 8.93 28.95 3.31
C TYR A 296 8.32 30.30 2.93
N PRO A 297 9.11 31.27 2.40
CA PRO A 297 8.61 32.59 2.01
C PRO A 297 7.45 32.57 1.00
N ASP A 298 7.32 31.49 0.22
CA ASP A 298 6.21 31.29 -0.71
C ASP A 298 4.88 30.90 -0.02
N GLY A 299 4.91 30.70 1.29
CA GLY A 299 3.75 30.49 2.14
C GLY A 299 3.35 29.04 2.35
N PHE A 300 4.10 28.05 1.84
CA PHE A 300 3.84 26.63 2.03
C PHE A 300 4.75 25.99 3.09
N LEU A 301 4.25 24.92 3.72
CA LEU A 301 5.08 23.94 4.41
C LEU A 301 5.54 22.88 3.39
N HIS A 302 6.81 22.92 3.00
CA HIS A 302 7.40 21.93 2.10
C HIS A 302 8.12 20.85 2.91
N ILE A 303 7.57 19.63 2.92
CA ILE A 303 8.06 18.51 3.73
C ILE A 303 8.58 17.40 2.82
N THR A 304 9.86 17.09 2.92
CA THR A 304 10.48 15.97 2.22
C THR A 304 10.46 14.72 3.11
N LEU A 305 10.38 13.54 2.50
CA LEU A 305 10.47 12.26 3.19
C LEU A 305 11.91 11.73 3.23
N ALA A 306 12.41 11.45 4.43
CA ALA A 306 13.58 10.59 4.61
C ALA A 306 13.09 9.17 4.98
N MET A 307 13.24 8.23 4.06
CA MET A 307 12.74 6.87 4.22
C MET A 307 13.56 6.10 5.26
N ILE A 308 12.88 5.42 6.18
CA ILE A 308 13.52 4.61 7.22
C ILE A 308 13.85 3.25 6.59
N ARG A 309 14.96 3.18 5.83
CA ARG A 309 15.46 1.92 5.27
C ARG A 309 16.01 1.03 6.39
N GLY A 310 15.62 -0.24 6.39
CA GLY A 310 16.16 -1.25 7.29
C GLY A 310 17.57 -1.64 6.86
N ASP A 311 18.59 -1.00 7.42
CA ASP A 311 19.98 -1.32 7.11
C ASP A 311 20.30 -2.77 7.55
N ARG A 312 20.73 -3.59 6.58
CA ARG A 312 21.30 -4.93 6.81
C ARG A 312 22.67 -4.80 7.48
N ILE A 313 22.96 -5.75 8.35
CA ILE A 313 24.32 -6.14 8.74
C ILE A 313 25.00 -6.76 7.50
N GLY A 314 26.10 -6.15 7.03
CA GLY A 314 27.15 -6.83 6.25
C GLY A 314 27.32 -6.38 4.79
N ASP A 315 28.47 -5.75 4.53
CA ASP A 315 29.01 -5.30 3.24
C ASP A 315 29.21 -6.39 2.17
N ASP A 316 29.51 -5.90 0.96
CA ASP A 316 30.26 -6.51 -0.15
C ASP A 316 29.50 -7.13 -1.35
N LEU A 317 29.87 -6.58 -2.52
CA LEU A 317 29.92 -7.15 -3.88
C LEU A 317 28.72 -6.93 -4.85
N ALA A 318 28.96 -5.96 -5.73
CA ALA A 318 28.32 -5.66 -7.01
C ALA A 318 28.68 -6.73 -8.10
N PRO A 319 28.61 -6.48 -9.44
CA PRO A 319 27.84 -5.53 -10.30
C PRO A 319 27.26 -6.21 -11.59
N PHE A 320 26.87 -5.41 -12.61
CA PHE A 320 26.70 -5.71 -14.07
C PHE A 320 25.29 -6.19 -14.53
N ASP A 321 24.68 -5.75 -15.65
CA ASP A 321 25.02 -4.78 -16.73
C ASP A 321 23.79 -4.60 -17.66
N GLY A 322 23.68 -3.42 -18.30
CA GLY A 322 23.07 -3.17 -19.63
C GLY A 322 21.55 -3.34 -19.80
N ASP A 323 20.86 -2.72 -20.76
CA ASP A 323 21.20 -1.79 -21.84
C ASP A 323 19.86 -1.30 -22.46
N ASP A 324 19.96 -0.20 -23.17
CA ASP A 324 18.96 0.72 -23.70
C ASP A 324 17.91 0.16 -24.68
N GLY A 325 16.82 0.91 -24.89
CA GLY A 325 15.88 0.67 -25.99
C GLY A 325 14.68 1.61 -26.09
N ASP A 326 14.91 2.74 -26.74
CA ASP A 326 14.05 3.88 -27.10
C ASP A 326 12.67 3.61 -27.77
N ASP A 327 11.84 4.65 -27.64
CA ASP A 327 10.87 5.23 -28.59
C ASP A 327 9.60 4.46 -29.02
N ASP A 328 8.42 4.98 -28.65
CA ASP A 328 7.65 5.95 -29.48
C ASP A 328 6.20 6.08 -28.96
N ILE A 329 5.77 7.30 -28.62
CA ILE A 329 4.35 7.64 -28.36
C ILE A 329 3.72 8.11 -29.68
N PRO A 330 2.51 7.63 -30.04
CA PRO A 330 1.54 8.63 -30.45
C PRO A 330 0.08 8.39 -30.02
N ALA A 331 -0.50 9.54 -29.65
CA ALA A 331 -1.88 9.98 -29.88
C ALA A 331 -2.99 9.47 -28.96
N MET A 332 -3.45 10.39 -28.12
CA MET A 332 -4.70 10.34 -27.37
C MET A 332 -5.90 10.05 -28.28
N SER A 333 -6.52 8.90 -28.04
CA SER A 333 -7.87 8.54 -28.49
C SER A 333 -8.77 8.48 -27.27
N THR A 334 -9.90 9.18 -27.33
CA THR A 334 -10.95 9.16 -26.32
C THR A 334 -11.57 7.76 -26.24
N SER A 335 -11.09 6.93 -25.33
CA SER A 335 -11.73 5.66 -24.95
C SER A 335 -12.34 5.81 -23.55
N ALA A 336 -13.48 5.15 -23.33
CA ALA A 336 -14.00 4.96 -21.98
C ALA A 336 -12.89 4.34 -21.11
N TYR A 337 -12.63 4.94 -19.94
CA TYR A 337 -11.64 4.45 -18.99
C TYR A 337 -11.87 2.96 -18.72
N LYS A 338 -11.00 2.12 -19.27
CA LYS A 338 -10.85 0.71 -18.91
C LYS A 338 -9.75 0.66 -17.87
N ALA A 339 -10.09 0.30 -16.64
CA ALA A 339 -9.11 0.05 -15.59
C ALA A 339 -8.08 -0.95 -16.13
N GLN A 340 -6.84 -0.50 -16.30
CA GLN A 340 -5.72 -1.37 -16.62
C GLN A 340 -5.07 -1.81 -15.32
N TYR A 341 -4.35 -2.93 -15.36
CA TYR A 341 -3.63 -3.43 -14.19
C TYR A 341 -2.71 -2.38 -13.54
N GLY A 342 -2.21 -1.41 -14.29
CA GLY A 342 -1.27 -0.38 -13.79
C GLY A 342 -1.89 0.78 -13.02
N ASP A 343 -3.22 0.93 -12.97
CA ASP A 343 -3.83 2.12 -12.38
C ASP A 343 -3.87 2.12 -10.83
N TYR A 344 -3.51 1.00 -10.18
CA TYR A 344 -3.72 0.80 -8.73
C TYR A 344 -2.54 0.14 -7.98
N TYR A 345 -1.41 -0.17 -8.62
CA TYR A 345 -0.41 -1.07 -8.04
C TYR A 345 1.06 -0.65 -8.29
N PRO A 346 2.01 -0.98 -7.38
CA PRO A 346 3.45 -0.69 -7.55
C PRO A 346 4.06 -1.35 -8.79
N GLN A 347 5.12 -0.73 -9.34
CA GLN A 347 5.87 -1.22 -10.52
C GLN A 347 6.26 -2.71 -10.44
N GLU A 348 6.62 -3.20 -9.25
CA GLU A 348 6.99 -4.60 -9.00
C GLU A 348 5.88 -5.62 -9.35
N LEU A 349 4.60 -5.20 -9.32
CA LEU A 349 3.46 -6.03 -9.71
C LEU A 349 3.23 -6.03 -11.23
N GLU A 350 3.60 -4.95 -11.93
CA GLU A 350 3.59 -4.92 -13.40
C GLU A 350 4.66 -5.85 -13.97
N ASP A 351 5.85 -5.87 -13.35
CA ASP A 351 6.93 -6.79 -13.72
C ASP A 351 6.50 -8.24 -13.54
N LEU A 352 5.86 -8.57 -12.41
CA LEU A 352 5.30 -9.90 -12.15
C LEU A 352 4.25 -10.31 -13.18
N LEU A 353 3.41 -9.37 -13.59
CA LEU A 353 2.40 -9.60 -14.59
C LEU A 353 3.02 -9.81 -15.98
N ALA A 354 4.01 -9.00 -16.35
CA ALA A 354 4.77 -9.12 -17.59
C ALA A 354 5.51 -10.47 -17.65
N GLU A 355 6.22 -10.85 -16.58
CA GLU A 355 6.87 -12.15 -16.41
C GLU A 355 5.87 -13.30 -16.57
N SER A 356 4.68 -13.20 -15.95
CA SER A 356 3.62 -14.20 -16.10
C SER A 356 3.13 -14.32 -17.54
N GLN A 357 2.90 -13.21 -18.23
CA GLN A 357 2.50 -13.21 -19.64
C GLN A 357 3.59 -13.79 -20.55
N GLU A 358 4.85 -13.46 -20.28
CA GLU A 358 5.99 -13.98 -21.03
C GLU A 358 6.22 -15.47 -20.79
N ALA A 359 6.15 -15.92 -19.53
CA ALA A 359 6.21 -17.33 -19.17
C ALA A 359 5.12 -18.13 -19.88
N TYR A 360 3.90 -17.59 -19.96
CA TYR A 360 2.82 -18.22 -20.72
C TYR A 360 3.12 -18.29 -22.23
N LYS A 361 3.57 -17.19 -22.85
CA LYS A 361 3.91 -17.14 -24.29
C LYS A 361 5.06 -18.09 -24.65
N ASN A 362 6.04 -18.21 -23.76
CA ASN A 362 7.21 -19.05 -23.92
C ASN A 362 7.00 -20.47 -23.40
N THR A 363 5.79 -20.82 -22.94
CA THR A 363 5.46 -22.19 -22.59
C THR A 363 5.50 -23.02 -23.88
N PRO A 364 6.51 -23.88 -24.11
CA PRO A 364 6.40 -24.84 -25.19
C PRO A 364 5.11 -25.63 -24.98
N GLU A 365 4.42 -26.04 -26.05
CA GLU A 365 3.38 -27.07 -25.92
C GLU A 365 3.97 -28.17 -25.05
N ARG A 366 3.43 -28.31 -23.82
CA ARG A 366 3.97 -29.24 -22.84
C ARG A 366 4.10 -30.57 -23.58
N PRO A 367 5.29 -31.19 -23.63
CA PRO A 367 5.47 -32.42 -24.38
C PRO A 367 4.36 -33.38 -23.96
N ASP A 368 3.73 -34.01 -24.95
CA ASP A 368 2.65 -34.97 -24.71
C ASP A 368 3.10 -35.94 -23.60
N TYR A 369 2.57 -35.76 -22.39
CA TYR A 369 2.98 -36.52 -21.20
C TYR A 369 2.63 -38.00 -21.33
N ALA A 370 1.88 -38.40 -22.38
CA ALA A 370 1.80 -39.81 -22.77
C ALA A 370 3.17 -40.40 -23.17
N SER A 371 4.17 -39.56 -23.50
CA SER A 371 5.47 -39.97 -24.04
C SER A 371 6.67 -39.77 -23.10
N CYS A 372 6.53 -38.98 -22.02
CA CYS A 372 7.58 -38.84 -20.99
C CYS A 372 7.37 -39.86 -19.85
N PRO A 373 8.43 -40.51 -19.34
CA PRO A 373 8.30 -41.36 -18.17
C PRO A 373 7.87 -40.52 -16.96
N PRO A 374 6.92 -41.00 -16.12
CA PRO A 374 6.43 -40.23 -14.98
C PRO A 374 7.59 -39.93 -14.03
N GLU A 375 7.80 -38.65 -13.74
CA GLU A 375 8.79 -38.20 -12.74
C GLU A 375 8.33 -38.69 -11.36
N LYS A 376 9.18 -39.50 -10.72
CA LYS A 376 8.83 -40.20 -9.47
C LYS A 376 9.24 -39.46 -8.20
N THR A 377 9.56 -38.17 -8.31
CA THR A 377 10.06 -37.35 -7.20
C THR A 377 9.34 -36.01 -7.14
N VAL A 378 9.24 -35.44 -5.94
CA VAL A 378 8.74 -34.06 -5.73
C VAL A 378 9.65 -33.03 -6.43
N PRO A 379 9.21 -31.76 -6.63
CA PRO A 379 10.08 -30.72 -7.20
C PRO A 379 11.39 -30.56 -6.42
N ASP A 380 12.43 -30.06 -7.10
CA ASP A 380 13.74 -29.91 -6.47
C ASP A 380 13.68 -28.93 -5.29
N GLY A 381 14.30 -29.31 -4.16
CA GLY A 381 14.25 -28.56 -2.92
C GLY A 381 13.00 -28.79 -2.06
N TRP A 382 11.98 -29.47 -2.58
CA TRP A 382 10.77 -29.79 -1.81
C TRP A 382 10.97 -31.08 -0.98
N PRO A 383 10.37 -31.16 0.22
CA PRO A 383 10.55 -32.31 1.08
C PRO A 383 9.71 -33.50 0.59
N THR A 384 10.29 -34.70 0.53
CA THR A 384 9.54 -35.93 0.23
C THR A 384 8.52 -36.28 1.32
N GLN A 385 8.70 -35.73 2.52
CA GLN A 385 7.76 -35.78 3.63
C GLN A 385 7.96 -34.57 4.54
N LEU A 386 6.86 -33.90 4.92
CA LEU A 386 6.91 -32.82 5.90
C LEU A 386 7.20 -33.35 7.31
N PRO A 387 7.96 -32.61 8.13
CA PRO A 387 8.18 -32.96 9.52
C PRO A 387 6.85 -32.97 10.31
N PRO A 388 6.75 -33.75 11.40
CA PRO A 388 5.54 -33.78 12.22
C PRO A 388 5.14 -32.37 12.69
N SER A 389 3.86 -32.05 12.51
CA SER A 389 3.28 -30.75 12.84
C SER A 389 1.81 -30.93 13.23
N PRO A 390 1.26 -30.14 14.18
CA PRO A 390 -0.16 -30.14 14.49
C PRO A 390 -1.05 -29.84 13.28
N MET A 391 -0.52 -29.21 12.23
CA MET A 391 -1.26 -28.88 11.01
C MET A 391 -1.42 -30.08 10.06
N ILE A 392 -0.73 -31.20 10.32
CA ILE A 392 -0.83 -32.44 9.54
C ILE A 392 -1.83 -33.36 10.25
N TRP A 393 -3.08 -33.33 9.82
CA TRP A 393 -4.17 -34.13 10.38
C TRP A 393 -5.12 -34.63 9.29
N ASP A 394 -5.86 -35.68 9.60
CA ASP A 394 -7.01 -36.20 8.87
C ASP A 394 -8.14 -36.53 9.85
N ALA A 395 -9.28 -37.01 9.36
CA ALA A 395 -10.43 -37.34 10.19
C ALA A 395 -10.14 -38.31 11.36
N GLU A 396 -9.13 -39.19 11.22
CA GLU A 396 -8.77 -40.17 12.26
C GLU A 396 -7.87 -39.57 13.34
N THR A 397 -7.04 -38.59 12.96
CA THR A 397 -6.02 -37.97 13.82
C THR A 397 -6.44 -36.60 14.38
N PHE A 398 -7.53 -36.03 13.86
CA PHE A 398 -8.04 -34.75 14.33
C PHE A 398 -8.51 -34.82 15.80
N PRO A 399 -8.21 -33.81 16.64
CA PRO A 399 -8.54 -33.88 18.07
C PRO A 399 -10.04 -34.00 18.34
N THR A 400 -10.41 -35.02 19.13
CA THR A 400 -11.80 -35.29 19.57
C THR A 400 -12.11 -34.73 20.96
N ASP A 401 -11.11 -34.15 21.63
CA ASP A 401 -11.20 -33.57 22.97
C ASP A 401 -11.82 -32.16 23.00
N GLY A 402 -12.16 -31.61 21.82
CA GLY A 402 -12.72 -30.26 21.68
C GLY A 402 -11.68 -29.14 21.75
N SER A 403 -10.39 -29.44 21.69
CA SER A 403 -9.30 -28.44 21.70
C SER A 403 -9.35 -27.43 20.54
N HIS A 404 -10.08 -27.74 19.48
CA HIS A 404 -10.35 -26.86 18.34
C HIS A 404 -11.57 -25.93 18.55
N VAL A 405 -12.25 -26.03 19.71
CA VAL A 405 -13.45 -25.25 20.03
C VAL A 405 -13.21 -24.39 21.27
N LEU A 406 -13.33 -23.07 21.08
CA LEU A 406 -13.45 -22.11 22.16
C LEU A 406 -14.93 -21.89 22.49
N GLN A 407 -15.41 -22.60 23.52
CA GLN A 407 -16.76 -22.38 24.04
C GLN A 407 -16.80 -21.11 24.90
N LEU A 408 -17.66 -20.16 24.53
CA LEU A 408 -17.95 -18.97 25.32
C LEU A 408 -18.89 -19.33 26.46
N SER A 409 -18.52 -18.89 27.67
CA SER A 409 -19.35 -18.94 28.87
C SER A 409 -20.25 -17.71 28.98
N ASP A 410 -21.25 -17.74 29.88
CA ASP A 410 -22.10 -16.57 30.14
C ASP A 410 -21.29 -15.34 30.57
N ASP A 411 -20.19 -15.56 31.29
CA ASP A 411 -19.24 -14.53 31.68
C ASP A 411 -18.48 -13.92 30.49
N ASP A 412 -18.13 -14.74 29.50
CA ASP A 412 -17.49 -14.29 28.27
C ASP A 412 -18.49 -13.46 27.43
N ILE A 413 -19.76 -13.89 27.38
CA ILE A 413 -20.83 -13.13 26.69
C ILE A 413 -21.09 -11.80 27.38
N ALA A 414 -21.15 -11.76 28.71
CA ALA A 414 -21.31 -10.51 29.45
C ALA A 414 -20.13 -9.54 29.18
N GLU A 415 -18.91 -10.05 29.02
CA GLU A 415 -17.75 -9.25 28.65
C GLU A 415 -17.85 -8.71 27.21
N VAL A 416 -18.32 -9.52 26.25
CA VAL A 416 -18.60 -9.09 24.87
C VAL A 416 -19.67 -8.00 24.83
N GLU A 417 -20.73 -8.12 25.65
CA GLU A 417 -21.80 -7.12 25.73
C GLU A 417 -21.32 -5.80 26.34
N LEU A 418 -20.41 -5.85 27.33
CA LEU A 418 -19.76 -4.66 27.88
C LEU A 418 -18.88 -3.96 26.83
N ALA A 419 -18.10 -4.73 26.06
CA ALA A 419 -17.27 -4.19 24.98
C ALA A 419 -18.13 -3.62 23.84
N LEU A 420 -19.24 -4.28 23.49
CA LEU A 420 -20.20 -3.77 22.52
C LEU A 420 -20.77 -2.42 22.94
N ALA A 421 -21.28 -2.31 24.19
CA ALA A 421 -21.80 -1.06 24.70
C ALA A 421 -20.75 0.06 24.70
N HIS A 422 -19.49 -0.29 25.03
CA HIS A 422 -18.38 0.66 24.96
C HIS A 422 -18.15 1.19 23.54
N VAL A 423 -18.17 0.33 22.51
CA VAL A 423 -18.00 0.75 21.12
C VAL A 423 -19.18 1.58 20.63
N GLU A 424 -20.41 1.20 21.00
CA GLU A 424 -21.61 1.97 20.66
C GLU A 424 -21.56 3.40 21.26
N ASP A 425 -21.03 3.56 22.48
CA ASP A 425 -20.85 4.86 23.13
C ASP A 425 -19.80 5.74 22.44
N LEU A 426 -18.77 5.14 21.81
CA LEU A 426 -17.69 5.85 21.13
C LEU A 426 -18.09 6.35 19.73
N VAL A 427 -19.12 5.77 19.11
CA VAL A 427 -19.60 6.11 17.75
C VAL A 427 -18.48 6.15 16.72
N LEU A 428 -17.59 5.15 16.78
CA LEU A 428 -16.45 5.02 15.86
C LEU A 428 -16.88 4.32 14.55
N PRO A 429 -16.22 4.63 13.43
CA PRO A 429 -16.44 3.87 12.21
C PRO A 429 -15.98 2.41 12.41
N PRO A 430 -16.62 1.42 11.75
CA PRO A 430 -16.27 0.00 11.90
C PRO A 430 -14.79 -0.32 11.63
N SER A 431 -14.15 0.45 10.75
CA SER A 431 -12.72 0.37 10.41
C SER A 431 -11.78 0.62 11.58
N SER A 432 -12.24 1.33 12.62
CA SER A 432 -11.44 1.65 13.80
C SER A 432 -11.56 0.61 14.92
N ILE A 433 -12.32 -0.47 14.71
CA ILE A 433 -12.52 -1.50 15.74
C ILE A 433 -11.30 -2.41 15.80
N ASP A 434 -10.48 -2.20 16.82
CA ASP A 434 -9.32 -3.03 17.16
C ASP A 434 -9.44 -3.62 18.58
N LYS A 435 -8.41 -4.31 19.06
CA LYS A 435 -8.39 -4.86 20.43
C LYS A 435 -8.51 -3.80 21.52
N THR A 436 -8.10 -2.57 21.25
CA THR A 436 -8.14 -1.45 22.21
C THR A 436 -9.53 -0.84 22.30
N VAL A 437 -10.24 -0.77 21.17
CA VAL A 437 -11.61 -0.27 21.05
C VAL A 437 -12.64 -1.32 21.47
N PHE A 438 -12.37 -2.60 21.25
CA PHE A 438 -13.19 -3.73 21.73
C PHE A 438 -12.43 -4.59 22.77
N PRO A 439 -12.20 -4.06 23.98
CA PRO A 439 -11.36 -4.72 24.97
C PRO A 439 -12.06 -5.95 25.58
N LEU A 440 -11.38 -7.09 25.56
CA LEU A 440 -11.79 -8.34 26.20
C LEU A 440 -10.69 -8.82 27.18
N PRO A 441 -10.54 -8.20 28.36
CA PRO A 441 -9.45 -8.54 29.28
C PRO A 441 -9.34 -10.02 29.68
N ARG A 442 -10.47 -10.74 29.81
CA ARG A 442 -10.47 -12.16 30.20
C ARG A 442 -10.57 -13.09 28.99
N LEU A 443 -11.47 -12.80 28.05
CA LEU A 443 -11.65 -13.60 26.84
C LEU A 443 -10.52 -13.42 25.82
N GLY A 444 -9.97 -12.20 25.71
CA GLY A 444 -8.92 -11.82 24.75
C GLY A 444 -7.69 -12.73 24.74
N PRO A 445 -7.07 -13.06 25.90
CA PRO A 445 -5.96 -14.01 25.94
C PRO A 445 -6.28 -15.41 25.39
N ARG A 446 -7.54 -15.87 25.54
CA ARG A 446 -7.99 -17.16 24.97
C ARG A 446 -8.19 -17.04 23.46
N LEU A 447 -8.67 -15.91 22.97
CA LEU A 447 -8.78 -15.62 21.53
C LEU A 447 -7.39 -15.49 20.88
N ASP A 448 -6.42 -14.84 21.54
CA ASP A 448 -5.03 -14.77 21.06
C ASP A 448 -4.39 -16.16 20.97
N ALA A 449 -4.65 -17.03 21.95
CA ALA A 449 -4.21 -18.43 21.91
C ALA A 449 -4.87 -19.21 20.76
N ALA A 450 -6.17 -18.99 20.53
CA ALA A 450 -6.89 -19.54 19.38
C ALA A 450 -6.29 -19.05 18.05
N CYS A 451 -5.99 -17.76 17.90
CA CYS A 451 -5.35 -17.19 16.72
C CYS A 451 -3.99 -17.85 16.43
N ARG A 452 -3.16 -18.05 17.45
CA ARG A 452 -1.89 -18.79 17.30
C ARG A 452 -2.11 -20.24 16.83
N SER A 453 -3.17 -20.90 17.30
CA SER A 453 -3.55 -22.24 16.83
C SER A 453 -4.00 -22.24 15.37
N VAL A 454 -4.64 -21.17 14.89
CA VAL A 454 -4.95 -21.00 13.46
C VAL A 454 -3.67 -20.89 12.63
N TYR A 455 -2.67 -20.12 13.06
CA TYR A 455 -1.44 -19.96 12.27
C TYR A 455 -0.44 -21.12 12.39
N PHE A 456 -0.32 -21.75 13.56
CA PHE A 456 0.75 -22.72 13.85
C PHE A 456 0.26 -24.04 14.45
N GLY A 457 -1.03 -24.14 14.76
CA GLY A 457 -1.67 -25.33 15.30
C GLY A 457 -2.44 -26.10 14.22
N LEU A 458 -3.73 -26.34 14.46
CA LEU A 458 -4.59 -27.12 13.59
C LEU A 458 -4.96 -26.39 12.28
N GLY A 459 -4.76 -25.07 12.18
CA GLY A 459 -5.24 -24.30 11.02
C GLY A 459 -6.73 -23.97 11.08
N LEU A 460 -7.42 -24.31 12.17
CA LEU A 460 -8.87 -24.19 12.31
C LEU A 460 -9.26 -24.04 13.78
N VAL A 461 -10.11 -23.05 14.09
CA VAL A 461 -10.73 -22.89 15.41
C VAL A 461 -12.19 -22.44 15.26
N PHE A 462 -13.06 -22.97 16.11
CA PHE A 462 -14.44 -22.50 16.27
C PHE A 462 -14.58 -21.71 17.57
N VAL A 463 -15.20 -20.54 17.52
CA VAL A 463 -15.63 -19.79 18.69
C VAL A 463 -17.14 -19.90 18.79
N ARG A 464 -17.65 -20.61 19.81
CA ARG A 464 -19.06 -21.00 19.89
C ARG A 464 -19.78 -20.32 21.04
N GLY A 465 -21.04 -19.96 20.83
CA GLY A 465 -21.94 -19.50 21.90
C GLY A 465 -22.34 -18.02 21.89
N VAL A 466 -21.98 -17.23 20.87
CA VAL A 466 -22.50 -15.85 20.76
C VAL A 466 -24.02 -15.91 20.50
N PRO A 467 -24.88 -15.29 21.32
CA PRO A 467 -26.32 -15.39 21.12
C PRO A 467 -26.81 -14.42 20.02
N SER A 468 -26.43 -14.67 18.77
CA SER A 468 -26.62 -13.79 17.59
C SER A 468 -28.04 -13.20 17.47
N HIS A 469 -29.07 -13.99 17.79
CA HIS A 469 -30.48 -13.62 17.74
C HIS A 469 -30.89 -12.52 18.73
N LYS A 470 -30.07 -12.22 19.75
CA LYS A 470 -30.31 -11.13 20.71
C LYS A 470 -29.90 -9.76 20.18
N TYR A 471 -29.04 -9.73 19.17
CA TYR A 471 -28.39 -8.51 18.68
C TYR A 471 -29.02 -8.05 17.37
N THR A 472 -29.00 -6.73 17.13
CA THR A 472 -29.38 -6.17 15.82
C THR A 472 -28.36 -6.55 14.74
N ALA A 473 -28.65 -6.23 13.47
CA ALA A 473 -27.69 -6.46 12.39
C ALA A 473 -26.38 -5.69 12.62
N ASP A 474 -26.47 -4.40 12.99
CA ASP A 474 -25.32 -3.56 13.31
C ASP A 474 -24.52 -4.13 14.49
N GLN A 475 -25.20 -4.51 15.58
CA GLN A 475 -24.55 -5.08 16.74
C GLN A 475 -23.84 -6.40 16.44
N ASN A 476 -24.45 -7.26 15.63
CA ASN A 476 -23.79 -8.50 15.18
C ASN A 476 -22.52 -8.21 14.37
N VAL A 477 -22.52 -7.16 13.54
CA VAL A 477 -21.31 -6.71 12.83
C VAL A 477 -20.27 -6.18 13.80
N LEU A 478 -20.65 -5.35 14.78
CA LEU A 478 -19.71 -4.84 15.79
C LEU A 478 -19.09 -5.97 16.63
N ILE A 479 -19.89 -6.96 17.06
CA ILE A 479 -19.40 -8.15 17.78
C ILE A 479 -18.44 -8.96 16.90
N LEU A 480 -18.81 -9.18 15.64
CA LEU A 480 -17.95 -9.87 14.68
C LEU A 480 -16.60 -9.15 14.54
N LEU A 481 -16.62 -7.83 14.35
CA LEU A 481 -15.40 -7.03 14.23
C LEU A 481 -14.56 -7.06 15.50
N GLY A 482 -15.19 -6.89 16.67
CA GLY A 482 -14.54 -6.96 17.97
C GLY A 482 -13.84 -8.28 18.25
N ILE A 483 -14.53 -9.41 18.06
CA ILE A 483 -13.95 -10.74 18.25
C ILE A 483 -12.87 -11.03 17.20
N SER A 484 -13.13 -10.70 15.93
CA SER A 484 -12.19 -10.97 14.84
C SER A 484 -10.90 -10.15 14.92
N SER A 485 -10.88 -9.01 15.62
CA SER A 485 -9.66 -8.24 15.87
C SER A 485 -8.62 -9.01 16.69
N TYR A 486 -9.01 -10.10 17.36
CA TYR A 486 -8.09 -11.04 18.01
C TYR A 486 -7.48 -12.10 17.09
N PHE A 487 -7.98 -12.23 15.86
CA PHE A 487 -7.46 -13.13 14.84
C PHE A 487 -6.70 -12.41 13.72
N GLY A 488 -6.88 -11.10 13.60
CA GLY A 488 -6.14 -10.23 12.69
C GLY A 488 -6.82 -8.86 12.61
N GLU A 489 -6.05 -7.78 12.63
CA GLU A 489 -6.57 -6.41 12.58
C GLU A 489 -6.71 -5.90 11.14
N THR A 490 -5.89 -6.40 10.21
CA THR A 490 -5.99 -6.05 8.80
C THR A 490 -7.21 -6.74 8.16
N ARG A 491 -8.10 -5.96 7.53
CA ARG A 491 -9.37 -6.41 6.95
C ARG A 491 -9.32 -6.39 5.42
N GLY A 492 -9.40 -7.57 4.82
CA GLY A 492 -9.33 -7.73 3.38
C GLY A 492 -10.60 -7.25 2.68
N ARG A 493 -10.42 -6.64 1.51
CA ARG A 493 -11.48 -6.27 0.57
C ARG A 493 -12.14 -7.54 0.04
N GLN A 494 -13.47 -7.57 0.09
CA GLN A 494 -14.32 -8.67 -0.38
C GLN A 494 -14.80 -8.47 -1.81
N ARG A 495 -14.88 -7.20 -2.26
CA ARG A 495 -15.38 -6.77 -3.56
C ARG A 495 -14.70 -5.46 -3.98
N ASP A 496 -14.67 -5.20 -5.28
CA ASP A 496 -13.99 -4.03 -5.86
C ASP A 496 -14.60 -2.69 -5.45
N ASP A 497 -15.81 -2.66 -4.87
CA ASP A 497 -16.47 -1.46 -4.32
C ASP A 497 -15.97 -1.04 -2.93
N GLY A 498 -14.89 -1.66 -2.44
CA GLY A 498 -14.33 -1.39 -1.12
C GLY A 498 -15.03 -2.12 0.02
N ALA A 499 -15.98 -3.04 -0.25
CA ALA A 499 -16.65 -3.79 0.80
C ALA A 499 -15.69 -4.65 1.61
N ARG A 500 -15.75 -4.54 2.94
CA ARG A 500 -14.86 -5.27 3.87
C ARG A 500 -15.51 -6.52 4.47
N LEU A 501 -16.82 -6.66 4.31
CA LEU A 501 -17.59 -7.83 4.70
C LEU A 501 -18.59 -8.21 3.61
N ILE A 502 -19.08 -9.44 3.63
CA ILE A 502 -20.10 -9.91 2.69
C ILE A 502 -21.09 -10.84 3.38
N HIS A 503 -22.37 -10.72 3.02
CA HIS A 503 -23.42 -11.60 3.51
C HIS A 503 -23.64 -12.81 2.59
N ILE A 504 -23.81 -13.99 3.19
CA ILE A 504 -23.97 -15.27 2.48
C ILE A 504 -25.30 -15.91 2.91
N PHE A 505 -26.23 -16.09 1.97
CA PHE A 505 -27.57 -16.62 2.22
C PHE A 505 -28.23 -17.08 0.92
N HIS A 506 -29.30 -17.88 0.95
CA HIS A 506 -30.01 -18.26 -0.27
C HIS A 506 -30.98 -17.16 -0.73
N ALA A 507 -30.65 -16.46 -1.82
CA ALA A 507 -31.38 -15.28 -2.33
C ALA A 507 -32.88 -15.54 -2.55
N ALA A 508 -33.24 -16.67 -3.18
CA ALA A 508 -34.63 -16.99 -3.48
C ALA A 508 -35.51 -17.15 -2.23
N THR A 509 -34.93 -17.55 -1.10
CA THR A 509 -35.66 -17.70 0.18
C THR A 509 -35.95 -16.37 0.87
N ARG A 510 -35.40 -15.27 0.36
CA ARG A 510 -35.59 -13.91 0.86
C ARG A 510 -36.30 -13.00 -0.13
N GLY A 511 -36.92 -13.58 -1.17
CA GLY A 511 -37.69 -12.83 -2.17
C GLY A 511 -36.84 -12.10 -3.21
N PHE A 512 -35.53 -12.34 -3.25
CA PHE A 512 -34.65 -11.82 -4.30
C PHE A 512 -34.68 -12.73 -5.55
N PRO A 513 -34.32 -12.20 -6.73
CA PRO A 513 -34.16 -13.01 -7.94
C PRO A 513 -33.19 -14.17 -7.72
N GLU A 514 -33.44 -15.28 -8.41
CA GLU A 514 -32.54 -16.44 -8.36
C GLU A 514 -31.12 -16.01 -8.76
N ASN A 515 -30.16 -16.31 -7.89
CA ASN A 515 -28.77 -15.98 -8.10
C ASN A 515 -27.92 -17.25 -7.96
N LEU A 516 -27.30 -17.65 -9.06
CA LEU A 516 -26.51 -18.88 -9.11
C LEU A 516 -25.10 -18.71 -8.52
N SER A 517 -24.75 -17.56 -7.93
CA SER A 517 -23.49 -17.36 -7.24
C SER A 517 -23.42 -18.28 -6.00
N PRO A 518 -22.28 -18.95 -5.71
CA PRO A 518 -22.15 -19.86 -4.57
C PRO A 518 -22.42 -19.23 -3.20
N ILE A 519 -22.30 -17.91 -3.09
CA ILE A 519 -22.64 -17.14 -1.89
C ILE A 519 -24.14 -16.86 -1.75
N PHE A 520 -24.90 -16.93 -2.85
CA PHE A 520 -26.33 -16.63 -2.92
C PHE A 520 -27.24 -17.82 -3.24
N ASN A 521 -26.65 -19.01 -3.41
CA ASN A 521 -27.36 -20.26 -3.68
C ASN A 521 -27.13 -21.31 -2.58
N ASN A 522 -27.84 -22.42 -2.70
CA ASN A 522 -27.81 -23.53 -1.75
C ASN A 522 -27.13 -24.81 -2.27
N HIS A 523 -26.46 -24.75 -3.41
CA HIS A 523 -25.77 -25.90 -4.00
C HIS A 523 -24.51 -26.27 -3.20
N ALA A 524 -24.07 -27.52 -3.28
CA ALA A 524 -22.80 -27.91 -2.71
C ALA A 524 -21.63 -27.19 -3.42
N GLN A 525 -20.60 -26.86 -2.66
CA GLN A 525 -19.34 -26.32 -3.17
C GLN A 525 -18.26 -27.41 -3.16
N VAL A 526 -17.31 -27.28 -4.08
CA VAL A 526 -16.08 -28.09 -4.10
C VAL A 526 -15.09 -27.58 -3.05
N PHE A 527 -14.06 -28.36 -2.73
CA PHE A 527 -12.99 -27.87 -1.87
C PHE A 527 -12.22 -26.74 -2.57
N HIS A 528 -11.99 -25.68 -1.82
CA HIS A 528 -11.29 -24.49 -2.28
C HIS A 528 -10.61 -23.78 -1.11
N SER A 529 -9.83 -22.76 -1.45
CA SER A 529 -9.39 -21.68 -0.57
C SER A 529 -9.79 -20.35 -1.22
N ASP A 530 -10.14 -19.35 -0.42
CA ASP A 530 -10.36 -18.00 -0.92
C ASP A 530 -9.05 -17.38 -1.46
N ILE A 531 -9.19 -16.39 -2.34
CA ILE A 531 -8.05 -15.77 -3.05
C ILE A 531 -7.24 -14.92 -2.06
N ALA A 532 -5.93 -15.19 -1.96
CA ALA A 532 -4.91 -14.49 -1.17
C ALA A 532 -5.31 -14.03 0.25
N THR A 533 -6.27 -14.71 0.87
CA THR A 533 -6.68 -14.50 2.26
C THR A 533 -5.76 -15.29 3.19
N ASP A 534 -5.32 -14.71 4.31
CA ASP A 534 -4.61 -15.46 5.36
C ASP A 534 -5.58 -16.24 6.24
N VAL A 535 -6.50 -15.52 6.90
CA VAL A 535 -7.50 -16.11 7.78
C VAL A 535 -8.89 -15.81 7.25
N LEU A 536 -9.62 -16.86 6.88
CA LEU A 536 -11.04 -16.80 6.58
C LEU A 536 -11.83 -16.82 7.88
N CYS A 537 -12.71 -15.84 8.08
CA CYS A 537 -13.66 -15.82 9.17
C CYS A 537 -15.09 -15.92 8.63
N MET A 538 -15.90 -16.83 9.19
CA MET A 538 -17.34 -16.86 8.97
C MET A 538 -18.09 -16.80 10.30
N TYR A 539 -19.09 -15.93 10.37
CA TYR A 539 -19.99 -15.81 11.52
C TYR A 539 -21.40 -16.26 11.13
N CYS A 540 -21.92 -17.27 11.82
CA CYS A 540 -23.24 -17.84 11.58
C CYS A 540 -24.32 -17.06 12.32
N ILE A 541 -25.02 -16.18 11.61
CA ILE A 541 -26.17 -15.45 12.16
C ILE A 541 -27.34 -16.43 12.36
N ALA A 542 -27.63 -17.22 11.32
CA ALA A 542 -28.64 -18.26 11.34
C ALA A 542 -28.15 -19.51 10.58
N ALA A 543 -28.36 -20.69 11.15
CA ALA A 543 -28.07 -21.96 10.49
C ALA A 543 -29.17 -22.36 9.50
N ALA A 544 -28.84 -23.22 8.52
CA ALA A 544 -29.85 -23.84 7.66
C ALA A 544 -30.71 -24.83 8.45
N THR A 545 -31.93 -25.09 7.97
CA THR A 545 -32.78 -26.14 8.54
C THR A 545 -32.18 -27.54 8.33
N THR A 546 -31.64 -27.82 7.14
CA THR A 546 -31.00 -29.10 6.81
C THR A 546 -29.75 -28.89 5.96
N GLY A 547 -28.73 -29.72 6.19
CA GLY A 547 -27.45 -29.63 5.47
C GLY A 547 -26.66 -28.37 5.80
N GLY A 548 -25.79 -27.94 4.87
CA GLY A 548 -25.01 -26.71 5.01
C GLY A 548 -23.80 -26.83 5.94
N SER A 549 -23.44 -28.06 6.31
CA SER A 549 -22.20 -28.38 7.00
C SER A 549 -20.98 -27.98 6.17
N ASN A 550 -19.94 -27.51 6.84
CA ASN A 550 -18.66 -27.15 6.25
C ASN A 550 -17.68 -28.29 6.47
N SER A 551 -16.90 -28.62 5.44
CA SER A 551 -15.83 -29.61 5.58
C SER A 551 -14.47 -28.94 5.41
N TYR A 552 -13.46 -29.44 6.13
CA TYR A 552 -12.13 -28.85 6.21
C TYR A 552 -11.08 -29.93 5.98
N ALA A 553 -10.09 -29.69 5.12
CA ALA A 553 -9.02 -30.64 4.81
C ALA A 553 -7.63 -29.99 4.89
N SER A 554 -6.72 -30.64 5.63
CA SER A 554 -5.32 -30.20 5.77
C SER A 554 -4.53 -30.39 4.48
N ILE A 555 -3.97 -29.30 3.94
CA ILE A 555 -3.06 -29.33 2.80
C ILE A 555 -1.75 -30.06 3.15
N PRO A 556 -1.08 -29.82 4.28
CA PRO A 556 0.11 -30.59 4.66
C PRO A 556 -0.13 -32.12 4.69
N ARG A 557 -1.32 -32.56 5.11
CA ARG A 557 -1.69 -33.99 5.09
C ARG A 557 -1.86 -34.51 3.67
N ILE A 558 -2.52 -33.76 2.79
CA ILE A 558 -2.69 -34.10 1.37
C ILE A 558 -1.33 -34.13 0.68
N TYR A 559 -0.47 -33.14 0.92
CA TYR A 559 0.89 -33.07 0.40
C TYR A 559 1.69 -34.33 0.72
N ASN A 560 1.73 -34.75 1.99
CA ASN A 560 2.43 -35.98 2.37
C ASN A 560 1.91 -37.22 1.65
N HIS A 561 0.60 -37.28 1.37
CA HIS A 561 0.03 -38.36 0.58
C HIS A 561 0.53 -38.32 -0.87
N LEU A 562 0.44 -37.16 -1.52
CA LEU A 562 0.90 -36.97 -2.90
C LEU A 562 2.40 -37.23 -3.04
N ALA A 563 3.23 -36.71 -2.13
CA ALA A 563 4.68 -36.90 -2.18
C ALA A 563 5.09 -38.38 -2.12
N THR A 564 4.29 -39.21 -1.45
CA THR A 564 4.53 -40.65 -1.33
C THR A 564 3.96 -41.44 -2.51
N HIS A 565 2.77 -41.10 -2.99
CA HIS A 565 2.00 -41.95 -3.91
C HIS A 565 1.92 -41.40 -5.34
N ASN A 566 1.91 -40.08 -5.50
CA ASN A 566 1.75 -39.39 -6.78
C ASN A 566 2.49 -38.03 -6.83
N PRO A 567 3.84 -38.03 -6.82
CA PRO A 567 4.62 -36.78 -6.78
C PRO A 567 4.51 -35.94 -8.06
N GLU A 568 4.08 -36.53 -9.18
CA GLU A 568 3.80 -35.82 -10.43
C GLU A 568 2.68 -34.78 -10.27
N VAL A 569 1.68 -35.07 -9.43
CA VAL A 569 0.61 -34.12 -9.12
C VAL A 569 1.16 -32.90 -8.39
N ILE A 570 2.14 -33.06 -7.49
CA ILE A 570 2.79 -31.92 -6.82
C ILE A 570 3.50 -31.05 -7.85
N ARG A 571 4.22 -31.64 -8.81
CA ARG A 571 4.88 -30.89 -9.90
C ARG A 571 3.87 -30.12 -10.74
N THR A 572 2.72 -30.72 -11.04
CA THR A 572 1.64 -30.06 -11.77
C THR A 572 1.05 -28.90 -10.98
N LEU A 573 0.79 -29.08 -9.67
CA LEU A 573 0.25 -28.03 -8.79
C LEU A 573 1.26 -26.89 -8.51
N ALA A 574 2.56 -27.19 -8.50
CA ALA A 574 3.64 -26.23 -8.29
C ALA A 574 4.07 -25.49 -9.56
N ALA A 575 3.64 -25.94 -10.74
CA ALA A 575 3.96 -25.27 -11.99
C ALA A 575 3.29 -23.89 -12.08
N PRO A 576 3.96 -22.86 -12.62
CA PRO A 576 3.43 -21.49 -12.69
C PRO A 576 2.46 -21.24 -13.86
N ASP A 577 1.89 -22.30 -14.44
CA ASP A 577 1.17 -22.29 -15.73
C ASP A 577 -0.36 -22.41 -15.57
N TRP A 578 -0.91 -22.11 -14.39
CA TRP A 578 -2.36 -22.15 -14.17
C TRP A 578 -3.01 -20.81 -14.55
N PRO A 579 -3.91 -20.78 -15.56
CA PRO A 579 -4.51 -19.53 -16.04
C PRO A 579 -5.68 -19.06 -15.15
N PHE A 580 -5.40 -18.13 -14.24
CA PHE A 580 -6.36 -17.50 -13.35
C PHE A 580 -7.07 -16.32 -14.02
N ASP A 581 -8.38 -16.43 -14.13
CA ASP A 581 -9.26 -15.36 -14.61
C ASP A 581 -9.16 -14.12 -13.71
N THR A 582 -8.96 -12.96 -14.33
CA THR A 582 -8.92 -11.69 -13.62
C THR A 582 -10.31 -11.06 -13.42
N TYR A 583 -11.37 -11.61 -14.05
CA TYR A 583 -12.74 -11.10 -14.10
C TYR A 583 -12.93 -9.82 -14.91
N GLY A 584 -12.37 -9.79 -16.12
CA GLY A 584 -12.57 -8.71 -17.09
C GLY A 584 -11.55 -7.57 -17.00
N TYR A 585 -10.53 -7.71 -16.16
CA TYR A 585 -9.38 -6.80 -16.15
C TYR A 585 -8.43 -7.12 -17.30
N THR A 586 -7.53 -6.19 -17.62
CA THR A 586 -6.47 -6.40 -18.61
C THR A 586 -5.14 -6.59 -17.88
N PRO A 587 -4.38 -7.68 -18.15
CA PRO A 587 -4.68 -8.77 -19.07
C PRO A 587 -5.81 -9.69 -18.54
N PRO A 588 -6.52 -10.41 -19.43
CA PRO A 588 -7.72 -11.18 -19.07
C PRO A 588 -7.44 -12.33 -18.09
N PHE A 589 -6.20 -12.81 -18.03
CA PHE A 589 -5.74 -13.78 -17.06
C PHE A 589 -4.29 -13.49 -16.65
N HIS A 590 -3.88 -14.04 -15.51
CA HIS A 590 -2.48 -14.19 -15.14
C HIS A 590 -2.23 -15.66 -14.76
N THR A 591 -0.97 -16.07 -14.70
CA THR A 591 -0.58 -17.43 -14.39
C THR A 591 0.22 -17.50 -13.10
N ARG A 592 -0.05 -18.53 -12.29
CA ARG A 592 0.69 -18.80 -11.05
C ARG A 592 0.51 -20.25 -10.58
N PRO A 593 1.31 -20.75 -9.63
CA PRO A 593 1.08 -22.05 -9.01
C PRO A 593 -0.20 -22.11 -8.16
N LEU A 594 -0.63 -23.34 -7.85
CA LEU A 594 -1.66 -23.63 -6.85
C LEU A 594 -1.08 -24.03 -5.50
N LEU A 595 0.14 -24.55 -5.51
CA LEU A 595 0.85 -25.07 -4.34
C LEU A 595 2.22 -24.43 -4.25
N PHE A 596 2.58 -24.00 -3.04
CA PHE A 596 3.81 -23.28 -2.76
C PHE A 596 4.56 -23.96 -1.63
N TYR A 597 5.89 -23.92 -1.70
CA TYR A 597 6.76 -24.38 -0.63
C TYR A 597 7.60 -23.22 -0.10
N THR A 598 7.52 -22.97 1.19
CA THR A 598 8.41 -22.04 1.89
C THR A 598 9.46 -22.85 2.65
N PRO A 599 10.75 -22.78 2.27
CA PRO A 599 11.81 -23.50 2.97
C PRO A 599 12.00 -23.00 4.41
N PRO A 600 12.58 -23.82 5.30
CA PRO A 600 12.99 -23.35 6.63
C PRO A 600 13.84 -22.08 6.55
N GLY A 601 13.67 -21.16 7.51
CA GLY A 601 14.43 -19.92 7.57
C GLY A 601 14.03 -18.84 6.55
N HIS A 602 13.17 -19.15 5.58
CA HIS A 602 12.64 -18.19 4.60
C HIS A 602 11.27 -17.63 5.02
N GLU A 603 10.93 -17.80 6.29
CA GLU A 603 9.65 -17.36 6.85
C GLU A 603 9.64 -15.85 7.19
N GLY A 604 10.72 -15.12 6.91
CA GLY A 604 10.84 -13.69 7.20
C GLY A 604 11.33 -13.38 8.63
N PRO A 605 11.82 -12.15 8.88
CA PRO A 605 12.49 -11.77 10.12
C PRO A 605 11.60 -11.85 11.37
N LYS A 606 10.27 -11.79 11.21
CA LYS A 606 9.28 -11.89 12.28
C LYS A 606 8.98 -13.34 12.72
N HIS A 607 9.40 -14.33 11.92
CA HIS A 607 9.17 -15.77 12.14
C HIS A 607 10.48 -16.53 12.43
N ALA A 608 11.50 -15.82 12.92
CA ALA A 608 12.79 -16.39 13.30
C ALA A 608 12.60 -17.45 14.40
N GLY A 609 12.50 -18.72 14.01
CA GLY A 609 12.35 -19.84 14.95
C GLY A 609 11.71 -21.10 14.38
N SER A 610 10.95 -21.03 13.29
CA SER A 610 10.46 -22.23 12.63
C SER A 610 11.60 -22.97 11.94
N GLN A 611 11.86 -24.19 12.40
CA GLN A 611 12.90 -25.07 11.86
C GLN A 611 12.39 -25.96 10.72
N THR A 612 11.15 -25.72 10.25
CA THR A 612 10.44 -26.62 9.33
C THR A 612 9.85 -25.86 8.16
N GLY A 613 10.03 -26.37 6.94
CA GLY A 613 9.40 -25.78 5.76
C GLY A 613 7.89 -25.97 5.76
N ARG A 614 7.17 -25.11 5.05
CA ARG A 614 5.70 -25.09 5.01
C ARG A 614 5.18 -25.27 3.58
N ILE A 615 4.03 -25.93 3.47
CA ILE A 615 3.27 -26.02 2.22
C ILE A 615 2.02 -25.17 2.37
N SER A 616 1.80 -24.27 1.41
CA SER A 616 0.61 -23.43 1.31
C SER A 616 -0.07 -23.62 -0.03
N THR A 617 -1.38 -23.35 -0.08
CA THR A 617 -2.18 -23.39 -1.30
C THR A 617 -2.92 -22.09 -1.52
N SER A 618 -3.21 -21.78 -2.79
CA SER A 618 -4.25 -20.83 -3.17
C SER A 618 -5.00 -21.39 -4.37
N LEU A 619 -6.05 -22.15 -4.07
CA LEU A 619 -6.92 -22.84 -5.01
C LEU A 619 -8.29 -22.16 -5.08
N SER A 620 -8.53 -21.40 -6.15
CA SER A 620 -9.85 -20.85 -6.49
C SER A 620 -10.37 -21.54 -7.77
N PRO A 621 -11.11 -22.67 -7.67
CA PRO A 621 -11.55 -23.42 -8.85
C PRO A 621 -12.43 -22.59 -9.80
N ARG A 622 -13.14 -21.59 -9.25
CA ARG A 622 -14.00 -20.69 -10.04
C ARG A 622 -13.19 -19.81 -11.00
N GLN A 623 -12.00 -19.35 -10.63
CA GLN A 623 -11.12 -18.60 -11.53
C GLN A 623 -10.44 -19.49 -12.59
N LEU A 624 -10.43 -20.81 -12.39
CA LEU A 624 -9.81 -21.77 -13.29
C LEU A 624 -10.82 -22.46 -14.24
N ALA A 625 -12.07 -22.63 -13.82
CA ALA A 625 -13.09 -23.35 -14.58
C ALA A 625 -14.31 -22.50 -14.97
N GLY A 626 -14.45 -21.29 -14.42
CA GLY A 626 -15.65 -20.46 -14.58
C GLY A 626 -16.87 -21.04 -13.85
N SER A 627 -18.03 -20.42 -14.09
CA SER A 627 -19.33 -20.85 -13.56
C SER A 627 -20.47 -20.41 -14.49
N LYS A 628 -21.71 -20.81 -14.22
CA LYS A 628 -22.87 -20.31 -15.00
C LYS A 628 -23.08 -18.79 -14.88
N VAL A 629 -22.70 -18.19 -13.74
CA VAL A 629 -22.84 -16.73 -13.51
C VAL A 629 -21.65 -15.96 -14.07
N HIS A 630 -20.48 -16.59 -14.10
CA HIS A 630 -19.27 -16.03 -14.69
C HIS A 630 -18.69 -17.06 -15.66
N PRO A 631 -19.23 -17.13 -16.89
CA PRO A 631 -18.67 -17.99 -17.92
C PRO A 631 -17.20 -17.63 -18.13
N ARG A 632 -16.34 -18.64 -18.26
CA ARG A 632 -14.93 -18.42 -18.54
C ARG A 632 -14.78 -17.85 -19.95
N PRO A 633 -14.13 -16.68 -20.13
CA PRO A 633 -13.88 -16.13 -21.46
C PRO A 633 -13.05 -17.07 -22.34
N THR A 634 -13.32 -17.10 -23.65
CA THR A 634 -12.62 -17.99 -24.60
C THR A 634 -11.16 -17.59 -24.84
N GLU A 635 -10.81 -16.35 -24.53
CA GLU A 635 -9.45 -15.82 -24.57
C GLU A 635 -8.56 -16.35 -23.42
N ILE A 636 -9.18 -16.91 -22.37
CA ILE A 636 -8.44 -17.55 -21.28
C ILE A 636 -8.17 -19.01 -21.65
N PRO A 637 -6.91 -19.47 -21.60
CA PRO A 637 -6.55 -20.84 -21.93
C PRO A 637 -7.33 -21.87 -21.12
N ALA A 638 -7.70 -22.97 -21.79
CA ALA A 638 -8.31 -24.13 -21.15
C ALA A 638 -7.27 -24.87 -20.28
N LEU A 639 -7.74 -25.50 -19.20
CA LEU A 639 -6.88 -26.35 -18.38
C LEU A 639 -6.45 -27.60 -19.16
N THR A 640 -5.19 -27.96 -19.01
CA THR A 640 -4.62 -29.17 -19.63
C THR A 640 -5.15 -30.44 -18.94
N PRO A 641 -5.13 -31.62 -19.61
CA PRO A 641 -5.54 -32.87 -18.97
C PRO A 641 -4.80 -33.19 -17.65
N PRO A 642 -3.48 -32.97 -17.50
CA PRO A 642 -2.79 -33.12 -16.22
C PRO A 642 -3.29 -32.16 -15.14
N GLN A 643 -3.56 -30.90 -15.47
CA GLN A 643 -4.13 -29.92 -14.53
C GLN A 643 -5.53 -30.36 -14.05
N LEU A 644 -6.38 -30.83 -14.97
CA LEU A 644 -7.70 -31.37 -14.61
C LEU A 644 -7.60 -32.61 -13.71
N ALA A 645 -6.66 -33.52 -14.01
CA ALA A 645 -6.40 -34.70 -13.19
C ALA A 645 -5.90 -34.32 -11.78
N ALA A 646 -4.99 -33.34 -11.69
CA ALA A 646 -4.48 -32.83 -10.42
C ALA A 646 -5.58 -32.21 -9.55
N LEU A 647 -6.50 -31.43 -10.14
CA LEU A 647 -7.67 -30.89 -9.43
C LEU A 647 -8.60 -32.00 -8.93
N ALA A 648 -8.86 -33.02 -9.76
CA ALA A 648 -9.70 -34.15 -9.37
C ALA A 648 -9.08 -34.98 -8.23
N GLU A 649 -7.76 -35.17 -8.24
CA GLU A 649 -7.04 -35.86 -7.18
C GLU A 649 -7.04 -35.05 -5.88
N LEU A 650 -6.81 -33.73 -5.96
CA LEU A 650 -6.87 -32.83 -4.80
C LEU A 650 -8.26 -32.86 -4.15
N GLU A 651 -9.33 -32.77 -4.93
CA GLU A 651 -10.71 -32.88 -4.48
C GLU A 651 -11.00 -34.24 -3.83
N SER A 652 -10.53 -35.33 -4.43
CA SER A 652 -10.68 -36.70 -3.92
C SER A 652 -9.99 -36.88 -2.56
N LEU A 653 -8.74 -36.41 -2.44
CA LEU A 653 -7.96 -36.49 -1.21
C LEU A 653 -8.51 -35.57 -0.12
N ALA A 654 -8.97 -34.37 -0.49
CA ALA A 654 -9.66 -33.47 0.44
C ALA A 654 -10.92 -34.14 1.01
N ARG A 655 -11.77 -34.75 0.17
CA ARG A 655 -12.93 -35.54 0.62
C ARG A 655 -12.56 -36.71 1.52
N LYS A 656 -11.43 -37.37 1.24
CA LYS A 656 -10.97 -38.53 2.01
C LYS A 656 -10.49 -38.14 3.41
N TYR A 657 -9.76 -37.03 3.54
CA TYR A 657 -9.10 -36.64 4.78
C TYR A 657 -9.82 -35.54 5.56
N CYS A 658 -10.92 -34.99 5.05
CA CYS A 658 -11.61 -33.90 5.71
C CYS A 658 -12.30 -34.31 7.02
N ILE A 659 -12.43 -33.33 7.91
CA ILE A 659 -13.47 -33.33 8.94
C ILE A 659 -14.68 -32.54 8.45
N THR A 660 -15.85 -32.80 9.02
CA THR A 660 -17.09 -32.07 8.69
C THR A 660 -17.72 -31.57 9.98
N GLU A 661 -17.99 -30.26 10.04
CA GLU A 661 -18.61 -29.58 11.17
C GLU A 661 -19.83 -28.78 10.70
N THR A 662 -20.86 -28.72 11.55
CA THR A 662 -22.06 -27.91 11.28
C THR A 662 -22.05 -26.71 12.23
N LEU A 663 -22.08 -25.51 11.65
CA LEU A 663 -22.15 -24.27 12.43
C LEU A 663 -23.57 -24.08 12.97
N SER A 664 -23.66 -23.83 14.26
CA SER A 664 -24.90 -23.37 14.90
C SER A 664 -25.01 -21.85 14.81
N SER A 665 -26.22 -21.31 14.99
CA SER A 665 -26.41 -19.86 15.11
C SER A 665 -25.58 -19.33 16.28
N GLY A 666 -24.75 -18.32 16.03
CA GLY A 666 -23.81 -17.77 17.00
C GLY A 666 -22.37 -18.23 16.84
N ASP A 667 -22.11 -19.25 16.04
CA ASP A 667 -20.76 -19.78 15.89
C ASP A 667 -19.93 -18.92 14.92
N LEU A 668 -18.70 -18.64 15.32
CA LEU A 668 -17.66 -18.15 14.43
C LEU A 668 -16.68 -19.28 14.11
N VAL A 669 -16.17 -19.30 12.89
CA VAL A 669 -15.06 -20.18 12.50
C VAL A 669 -13.95 -19.36 11.87
N PHE A 670 -12.72 -19.66 12.27
CA PHE A 670 -11.49 -19.07 11.77
C PHE A 670 -10.63 -20.16 11.15
N VAL A 671 -10.26 -19.97 9.89
CA VAL A 671 -9.55 -20.97 9.08
C VAL A 671 -8.30 -20.33 8.51
N ASN A 672 -7.15 -20.98 8.67
CA ASN A 672 -5.96 -20.62 7.91
C ASN A 672 -6.18 -21.05 6.46
N ASN A 673 -6.50 -20.06 5.64
CA ASN A 673 -6.95 -20.26 4.27
C ASN A 673 -5.82 -20.78 3.35
N LEU A 674 -4.56 -20.55 3.72
CA LEU A 674 -3.40 -21.09 3.00
C LEU A 674 -3.11 -22.57 3.32
N ALA A 675 -3.60 -23.06 4.46
CA ALA A 675 -3.26 -24.40 4.97
C ALA A 675 -4.42 -25.40 4.94
N VAL A 676 -5.67 -24.90 4.90
CA VAL A 676 -6.87 -25.71 5.06
C VAL A 676 -7.84 -25.40 3.93
N LEU A 677 -8.05 -26.39 3.06
CA LEU A 677 -9.13 -26.34 2.08
C LEU A 677 -10.46 -26.48 2.80
N HIS A 678 -11.46 -25.75 2.32
CA HIS A 678 -12.80 -25.80 2.88
C HIS A 678 -13.86 -25.96 1.78
N ASN A 679 -14.99 -26.52 2.17
CA ASN A 679 -16.17 -26.59 1.32
C ASN A 679 -17.45 -26.41 2.14
N ARG A 680 -18.58 -26.41 1.43
CA ARG A 680 -19.91 -26.43 2.02
C ARG A 680 -20.77 -27.46 1.31
N THR A 681 -21.46 -28.30 2.07
CA THR A 681 -22.50 -29.20 1.53
C THR A 681 -23.72 -28.43 1.03
N ALA A 682 -24.57 -29.08 0.24
CA ALA A 682 -25.86 -28.50 -0.13
C ALA A 682 -26.74 -28.30 1.11
N TYR A 683 -27.66 -27.34 1.06
CA TYR A 683 -28.56 -27.06 2.18
C TYR A 683 -29.97 -26.70 1.73
N ALA A 684 -30.92 -26.77 2.65
CA ALA A 684 -32.27 -26.29 2.45
C ALA A 684 -32.81 -25.62 3.72
N ASP A 685 -33.54 -24.55 3.52
CA ASP A 685 -34.28 -23.82 4.54
C ASP A 685 -35.77 -24.18 4.46
N ASP A 686 -36.42 -24.35 5.61
CA ASP A 686 -37.85 -24.59 5.69
C ASP A 686 -38.62 -23.31 5.32
N ALA A 687 -39.24 -23.32 4.14
CA ALA A 687 -40.01 -22.20 3.62
C ALA A 687 -41.24 -21.80 4.47
N THR A 688 -41.62 -22.61 5.46
CA THR A 688 -42.67 -22.24 6.43
C THR A 688 -42.17 -21.32 7.54
N LEU A 689 -40.85 -21.24 7.74
CA LEU A 689 -40.22 -20.35 8.70
C LEU A 689 -40.04 -18.95 8.09
N PRO A 690 -39.97 -17.90 8.93
CA PRO A 690 -39.69 -16.56 8.43
C PRO A 690 -38.26 -16.46 7.88
N ALA A 691 -38.04 -15.61 6.87
CA ALA A 691 -36.75 -15.45 6.19
C ALA A 691 -35.54 -15.17 7.11
N ARG A 692 -35.78 -14.53 8.27
CA ARG A 692 -34.75 -14.29 9.31
C ARG A 692 -34.22 -15.58 9.96
N SER A 693 -34.96 -16.67 9.87
CA SER A 693 -34.60 -18.00 10.38
C SER A 693 -33.89 -18.86 9.33
N HIS A 694 -33.81 -18.40 8.08
CA HIS A 694 -33.07 -19.08 7.02
C HIS A 694 -31.59 -18.78 7.12
N ARG A 695 -30.76 -19.71 6.61
CA ARG A 695 -29.30 -19.64 6.68
C ARG A 695 -28.75 -18.26 6.31
N HIS A 696 -27.91 -17.72 7.18
CA HIS A 696 -27.24 -16.44 6.99
C HIS A 696 -25.88 -16.46 7.66
N LEU A 697 -24.82 -16.27 6.87
CA LEU A 697 -23.47 -16.04 7.38
C LEU A 697 -22.99 -14.64 6.99
N ILE A 698 -22.04 -14.12 7.77
CA ILE A 698 -21.19 -12.97 7.40
C ILE A 698 -19.76 -13.47 7.25
N ARG A 699 -19.07 -13.08 6.19
CA ARG A 699 -17.67 -13.45 5.95
C ARG A 699 -16.74 -12.24 6.04
N LEU A 700 -15.57 -12.46 6.64
CA LEU A 700 -14.43 -11.54 6.64
C LEU A 700 -13.16 -12.25 6.14
N PHE A 701 -12.27 -11.45 5.55
CA PHE A 701 -10.89 -11.82 5.26
C PHE A 701 -10.01 -11.07 6.25
N LEU A 702 -9.20 -11.81 6.99
CA LEU A 702 -8.41 -11.28 8.09
C LEU A 702 -6.93 -11.58 7.85
N ARG A 703 -6.08 -10.67 8.32
CA ARG A 703 -4.63 -10.88 8.38
C ARG A 703 -4.09 -10.31 9.69
N ASP A 704 -3.32 -11.12 10.40
CA ASP A 704 -2.52 -10.69 11.54
C ASP A 704 -1.09 -10.37 11.07
N GLU A 705 -0.68 -9.11 11.05
CA GLU A 705 0.63 -8.70 10.52
C GLU A 705 1.83 -9.18 11.36
N GLN A 706 1.58 -9.79 12.53
CA GLN A 706 2.61 -10.39 13.36
C GLN A 706 2.73 -11.89 13.09
N LEU A 707 1.60 -12.58 12.88
CA LEU A 707 1.55 -14.04 12.74
C LEU A 707 1.41 -14.54 11.30
N ALA A 708 0.98 -13.69 10.36
CA ALA A 708 0.76 -14.07 8.98
C ALA A 708 2.03 -14.60 8.31
N TRP A 709 1.85 -15.65 7.52
CA TRP A 709 2.93 -16.22 6.75
C TRP A 709 3.38 -15.23 5.68
N PRO A 710 4.66 -15.24 5.25
CA PRO A 710 5.07 -14.49 4.08
C PRO A 710 4.23 -14.90 2.88
N THR A 711 3.67 -13.91 2.21
CA THR A 711 2.93 -14.13 0.97
C THR A 711 3.92 -14.58 -0.10
N PRO A 712 3.74 -15.77 -0.73
CA PRO A 712 4.54 -16.17 -1.89
C PRO A 712 4.53 -15.07 -2.96
N ARG A 713 5.66 -14.87 -3.64
CA ARG A 713 5.85 -13.76 -4.59
C ARG A 713 4.75 -13.76 -5.67
N GLU A 714 4.39 -14.94 -6.16
CA GLU A 714 3.37 -15.14 -7.20
C GLU A 714 1.94 -14.87 -6.71
N LEU A 715 1.73 -14.77 -5.39
CA LEU A 715 0.45 -14.39 -4.78
C LEU A 715 0.38 -12.90 -4.42
N LEU A 716 1.46 -12.12 -4.56
CA LEU A 716 1.45 -10.68 -4.22
C LEU A 716 0.42 -9.90 -5.03
N LEU A 717 0.17 -10.34 -6.26
CA LEU A 717 -0.82 -9.77 -7.15
C LEU A 717 -2.25 -9.91 -6.59
N ASP A 718 -2.64 -11.15 -6.26
CA ASP A 718 -3.93 -11.47 -5.65
C ASP A 718 -4.02 -10.85 -4.23
N TRP A 719 -2.91 -10.82 -3.50
CA TRP A 719 -2.82 -10.21 -2.18
C TRP A 719 -3.07 -8.71 -2.24
N GLY A 720 -2.46 -8.01 -3.22
CA GLY A 720 -2.67 -6.59 -3.45
C GLY A 720 -4.14 -6.25 -3.70
N ARG A 721 -4.87 -7.12 -4.41
CA ARG A 721 -6.32 -6.94 -4.65
C ARG A 721 -7.18 -7.06 -3.40
N VAL A 722 -6.70 -7.76 -2.37
CA VAL A 722 -7.45 -8.00 -1.13
C VAL A 722 -6.97 -7.07 0.00
N PHE A 723 -5.67 -6.94 0.20
CA PHE A 723 -5.05 -6.24 1.33
C PHE A 723 -4.22 -5.02 0.93
N GLY A 724 -4.07 -4.73 -0.36
CA GLY A 724 -3.40 -3.52 -0.84
C GLY A 724 -4.13 -2.24 -0.44
N GLY A 725 -3.38 -1.12 -0.40
CA GLY A 725 -3.96 0.20 -0.25
C GLY A 725 -4.52 0.67 -1.58
N PHE A 726 -5.81 1.03 -1.62
CA PHE A 726 -6.48 1.57 -2.80
C PHE A 726 -6.63 3.08 -2.62
N ASP A 727 -6.12 3.87 -3.56
CA ASP A 727 -6.26 5.32 -3.55
C ASP A 727 -7.73 5.70 -3.77
N GLY A 728 -8.35 6.40 -2.82
CA GLY A 728 -9.66 7.03 -2.99
C GLY A 728 -10.90 6.18 -2.72
N ASP A 729 -10.76 4.92 -2.28
CA ASP A 729 -11.92 4.08 -1.93
C ASP A 729 -12.33 4.25 -0.45
N ASP A 730 -13.54 4.75 -0.22
CA ASP A 730 -14.19 4.70 1.08
C ASP A 730 -14.45 3.23 1.47
N GLU A 731 -14.00 2.80 2.65
CA GLU A 731 -14.30 1.44 3.12
C GLU A 731 -15.80 1.24 3.32
N LEU A 732 -16.36 0.23 2.67
CA LEU A 732 -17.79 -0.06 2.75
C LEU A 732 -18.08 -1.17 3.78
N TRP A 733 -18.79 -0.79 4.83
CA TRP A 733 -19.21 -1.66 5.94
C TRP A 733 -20.73 -1.76 5.98
N VAL A 734 -21.31 -2.67 5.21
CA VAL A 734 -22.78 -2.81 5.11
C VAL A 734 -23.27 -3.85 6.10
N ALA A 735 -23.95 -3.43 7.18
CA ALA A 735 -24.55 -4.37 8.12
C ALA A 735 -25.89 -4.96 7.64
N ASP A 736 -26.60 -4.24 6.78
CA ASP A 736 -27.85 -4.70 6.20
C ASP A 736 -27.62 -5.61 4.99
N HIS A 737 -28.02 -6.87 5.13
CA HIS A 737 -27.85 -7.89 4.12
C HIS A 737 -28.60 -7.62 2.80
N GLU A 738 -29.73 -6.90 2.82
CA GLU A 738 -30.47 -6.58 1.60
C GLU A 738 -29.71 -5.52 0.79
N ARG A 739 -29.27 -4.45 1.47
CA ARG A 739 -28.40 -3.43 0.90
C ARG A 739 -27.14 -4.05 0.33
N ASP A 740 -26.47 -4.93 1.07
CA ASP A 740 -25.24 -5.61 0.60
C ASP A 740 -25.48 -6.41 -0.68
N PHE A 741 -26.61 -7.14 -0.75
CA PHE A 741 -27.00 -7.87 -1.95
C PHE A 741 -27.17 -6.94 -3.17
N PHE A 742 -27.87 -5.81 -3.00
CA PHE A 742 -28.09 -4.87 -4.10
C PHE A 742 -26.82 -4.17 -4.57
N GLU A 743 -25.93 -3.75 -3.66
CA GLU A 743 -24.64 -3.18 -4.06
C GLU A 743 -23.79 -4.21 -4.81
N GLN A 744 -23.82 -5.47 -4.38
CA GLN A 744 -23.14 -6.54 -5.09
C GLN A 744 -23.71 -6.79 -6.50
N GLN A 745 -25.02 -6.67 -6.72
CA GLN A 745 -25.59 -6.75 -8.07
C GLN A 745 -25.20 -5.55 -8.94
N ARG A 746 -25.09 -4.34 -8.37
CA ARG A 746 -24.68 -3.14 -9.12
C ARG A 746 -23.25 -3.23 -9.66
N GLY A 747 -22.33 -3.76 -8.86
CA GLY A 747 -20.95 -4.02 -9.30
C GLY A 747 -20.86 -5.04 -10.44
N LEU A 748 -21.76 -6.02 -10.51
CA LEU A 748 -21.81 -7.02 -11.58
C LEU A 748 -22.36 -6.44 -12.91
N ILE A 749 -23.29 -5.48 -12.84
CA ILE A 749 -23.90 -4.84 -14.01
C ILE A 749 -22.93 -3.86 -14.70
N THR A 750 -22.08 -3.17 -13.93
CA THR A 750 -21.08 -2.23 -14.46
C THR A 750 -19.98 -2.94 -15.25
N VAL A 751 -19.65 -4.19 -14.91
CA VAL A 751 -18.70 -5.03 -15.69
C VAL A 751 -19.33 -5.62 -16.96
N THR A 752 -20.65 -5.87 -16.97
CA THR A 752 -21.35 -6.45 -18.14
C THR A 752 -21.81 -5.40 -19.17
N ALA A 753 -21.95 -4.13 -18.78
CA ALA A 753 -22.35 -3.05 -19.70
C ALA A 753 -21.25 -2.61 -20.69
N GLY A 754 -20.07 -3.24 -20.66
CA GLY A 754 -19.01 -3.06 -21.67
C GLY A 754 -19.18 -3.87 -22.95
N GLY A 755 -20.24 -4.69 -23.05
CA GLY A 755 -20.59 -5.49 -24.22
C GLY A 755 -21.66 -4.81 -25.08
N GLU A 756 -21.32 -4.55 -26.33
CA GLU A 756 -22.14 -4.04 -27.45
C GLU A 756 -23.68 -4.08 -27.24
N GLY A 757 -24.25 -2.92 -26.89
CA GLY A 757 -25.66 -2.63 -27.11
C GLY A 757 -25.83 -1.91 -28.44
N GLY A 758 -25.98 -2.68 -29.51
CA GLY A 758 -26.33 -2.15 -30.82
C GLY A 758 -27.68 -1.43 -30.81
N ASP A 759 -27.76 -0.40 -31.65
CA ASP A 759 -28.98 0.35 -31.97
C ASP A 759 -30.21 -0.56 -32.13
N GLY A 760 -31.29 -0.18 -31.45
CA GLY A 760 -32.61 -0.78 -31.60
C GLY A 760 -33.67 0.16 -31.06
N ALA A 761 -34.19 1.01 -31.94
CA ALA A 761 -35.29 1.95 -31.72
C ALA A 761 -36.60 1.29 -31.26
N ASP A 762 -37.28 1.87 -30.26
CA ASP A 762 -38.55 2.61 -30.35
C ASP A 762 -39.04 3.08 -28.96
#